data_AF-A0A9E3HY71-F1
#
_entry.id   AF-A0A9E3HY71-F1
#
_cell.length_a   1.000
_cell.length_b   1.000
_cell.length_c   1.000
_cell.angle_alpha   90.00
_cell.angle_beta   90.00
_cell.angle_gamma   90.00
#
_symmetry.space_group_name_H-M   'P 1'
#
loop_
_entity.id
_entity.type
_entity.pdbx_description
1 polymer ?
#
loop_
_entity_poly.entity_id
_entity_poly.type
_entity_poly.pdbx_seq_one_letter_code
_entity_poly.pdbx_strand_id
1 'polypeptide(L)'
;MPTDRTWQRLGPGGGGAMFLPTVNPADPDNVFLRCDMTGAYVTHDGGKSWRMFHLRTVVRDFEFDPSDPKVIYASNTGLYRSEDCGASWKLIYPDPASIVAERMVGDHAEQFFVTREGEMRGEIVKVRVDPSDGSHIYMGLTPPYESTPADGKRTRKTGAPVLVTSDRGENWRELARVPGSTVLAIIPGTWDGRPDELTVVTDKCVAWIKESTGEVTEYQLPDTRAAHADAGVGPEGSVLYLMTSDSPDAGYLPAGEGVYRSDDRGQSWRKVMQGLLDDTEVSGKSPVFSTIAVCEKEPEVVYLSCNRYNPAQGGNHHFGIFKSTDSGESWRWVFRAEFDNMISGNYDGGWLMEEYGPEWGENPFSIGVSPSNPDIAYGSDFGCTHRTLDGGKTWEQVYTDRQPDGSWVSRGLDVTVCYGVQFDPFDSYHLFANYTDIGALQSFNGGESWVHATEGIPHAWINGCYWTVFDPEVRGRAWSVWSGAHDLPRPKMFRSGNFDRYAGGAAVSDDGGRSWRVSNAGLPENCPSTYIVLDENSPLESRTLYLCGFGKGVFKSTDGGANWSKGGAIPGPNKNAWQLALLPTGRLVLLVARGLENRQLVDGGVFTSDDAGESWQTLSLPQGVNAPNALAVDPAKPERMFLALWPRTENGRETGGGLLRTEDSGKSWQRVFREDAHVFSVALEPENPSRVYINTFDSAAFTSADGGRSWNKIRGYDFKWGHRVIPDLHKPGMIFLTTFGGGLFHGPGDGDPRAVPDIVDFSQDWRWGL
;
A
#
# COMPACT_ATOMS: atom_id res chain seq x y z
N MET A 1 -25.80 6.06 26.89
CA MET A 1 -25.13 7.23 26.27
C MET A 1 -24.93 6.87 24.80
N PRO A 2 -25.24 7.74 23.82
CA PRO A 2 -24.78 7.50 22.46
C PRO A 2 -23.28 7.80 22.46
N THR A 3 -22.46 6.77 22.73
CA THR A 3 -21.03 6.83 22.40
C THR A 3 -20.95 7.01 20.90
N ASP A 4 -20.27 8.05 20.41
CA ASP A 4 -20.06 8.27 18.99
C ASP A 4 -19.41 7.02 18.37
N ARG A 5 -20.24 6.17 17.74
CA ARG A 5 -19.80 4.95 17.05
C ARG A 5 -19.28 5.34 15.68
N THR A 6 -18.11 5.98 15.62
CA THR A 6 -17.41 6.31 14.37
C THR A 6 -16.15 5.47 14.21
N TRP A 7 -15.69 5.34 12.97
CA TRP A 7 -14.39 4.75 12.69
C TRP A 7 -13.25 5.65 13.17
N GLN A 8 -12.26 5.04 13.79
CA GLN A 8 -10.99 5.66 14.16
C GLN A 8 -9.86 4.94 13.45
N ARG A 9 -8.86 5.71 13.02
CA ARG A 9 -7.57 5.14 12.63
C ARG A 9 -6.64 5.20 13.81
N LEU A 10 -5.98 4.10 14.06
CA LEU A 10 -5.03 3.91 15.13
C LEU A 10 -3.67 3.59 14.52
N GLY A 11 -2.62 4.01 15.19
CA GLY A 11 -1.26 3.73 14.77
C GLY A 11 -0.33 4.91 15.07
N PRO A 12 0.96 4.72 14.79
CA PRO A 12 1.98 5.73 15.03
C PRO A 12 2.11 6.73 13.87
N GLY A 13 1.46 6.52 12.72
CA GLY A 13 1.63 7.30 11.49
C GLY A 13 2.85 6.87 10.66
N GLY A 14 2.78 7.08 9.34
CA GLY A 14 3.84 6.75 8.39
C GLY A 14 3.90 5.26 8.03
N GLY A 15 5.11 4.77 7.78
CA GLY A 15 5.47 3.34 7.74
C GLY A 15 5.23 2.63 6.40
N GLY A 16 4.95 3.38 5.35
CA GLY A 16 4.86 2.88 3.98
C GLY A 16 4.98 3.96 2.92
N ALA A 17 5.04 3.55 1.67
CA ALA A 17 5.49 4.40 0.58
C ALA A 17 4.45 5.42 0.14
N MET A 18 4.89 6.68 0.02
CA MET A 18 4.05 7.83 -0.30
C MET A 18 4.50 8.51 -1.60
N PHE A 19 3.54 8.96 -2.42
CA PHE A 19 3.78 9.48 -3.77
C PHE A 19 2.88 10.66 -4.10
N LEU A 20 3.33 11.43 -5.09
CA LEU A 20 2.58 12.49 -5.74
C LEU A 20 2.01 13.50 -4.75
N PRO A 21 2.83 14.18 -3.93
CA PRO A 21 2.37 15.36 -3.23
C PRO A 21 1.89 16.38 -4.28
N THR A 22 0.62 16.75 -4.24
CA THR A 22 0.03 17.73 -5.15
C THR A 22 -0.55 18.86 -4.32
N VAL A 23 0.08 20.03 -4.42
CA VAL A 23 -0.25 21.22 -3.61
C VAL A 23 -1.25 22.08 -4.38
N ASN A 24 -2.31 22.52 -3.72
CA ASN A 24 -3.30 23.40 -4.33
C ASN A 24 -2.65 24.76 -4.69
N PRO A 25 -2.84 25.25 -5.93
CA PRO A 25 -2.21 26.48 -6.39
C PRO A 25 -2.69 27.76 -5.67
N ALA A 26 -3.87 27.72 -5.05
CA ALA A 26 -4.44 28.87 -4.32
C ALA A 26 -4.41 28.73 -2.80
N ASP A 27 -4.18 27.51 -2.28
CA ASP A 27 -4.19 27.20 -0.85
C ASP A 27 -3.15 26.14 -0.50
N PRO A 28 -1.90 26.52 -0.18
CA PRO A 28 -0.83 25.55 0.04
C PRO A 28 -1.02 24.63 1.26
N ASP A 29 -2.01 24.87 2.12
CA ASP A 29 -2.38 23.96 3.20
C ASP A 29 -3.28 22.80 2.72
N ASN A 30 -3.85 22.92 1.51
CA ASN A 30 -4.64 21.89 0.85
C ASN A 30 -3.75 21.04 -0.07
N VAL A 31 -3.42 19.83 0.37
CA VAL A 31 -2.45 18.95 -0.31
C VAL A 31 -3.00 17.53 -0.41
N PHE A 32 -2.83 16.93 -1.58
CA PHE A 32 -3.18 15.55 -1.85
C PHE A 32 -1.93 14.71 -2.02
N LEU A 33 -2.03 13.43 -1.68
CA LEU A 33 -1.02 12.43 -1.96
C LEU A 33 -1.67 11.05 -2.05
N ARG A 34 -0.90 10.06 -2.46
CA ARG A 34 -1.32 8.66 -2.45
C ARG A 34 -0.24 7.77 -1.84
N CYS A 35 -0.63 6.57 -1.42
CA CYS A 35 0.35 5.52 -1.20
C CYS A 35 0.57 4.66 -2.46
N ASP A 36 1.52 3.73 -2.43
CA ASP A 36 1.63 2.61 -3.38
C ASP A 36 0.48 1.59 -3.24
N MET A 37 -0.18 1.62 -2.08
CA MET A 37 -1.38 0.86 -1.79
C MET A 37 -2.64 1.65 -2.21
N THR A 38 -3.83 1.24 -1.76
CA THR A 38 -5.10 1.75 -2.33
C THR A 38 -5.64 3.03 -1.67
N GLY A 39 -4.97 3.53 -0.63
CA GLY A 39 -5.31 4.76 0.06
C GLY A 39 -4.82 6.02 -0.67
N ALA A 40 -5.68 7.03 -0.73
CA ALA A 40 -5.32 8.41 -1.06
C ALA A 40 -5.60 9.29 0.16
N TYR A 41 -4.89 10.40 0.31
CA TYR A 41 -5.06 11.28 1.46
C TYR A 41 -5.09 12.73 1.07
N VAL A 42 -5.76 13.51 1.91
CA VAL A 42 -5.83 14.96 1.83
C VAL A 42 -5.59 15.58 3.19
N THR A 43 -4.88 16.69 3.20
CA THR A 43 -4.80 17.63 4.32
C THR A 43 -5.42 18.97 3.88
N HIS A 44 -5.98 19.70 4.85
CA HIS A 44 -6.40 21.10 4.68
C HIS A 44 -5.72 22.04 5.69
N ASP A 45 -4.72 21.56 6.42
CA ASP A 45 -3.97 22.29 7.44
C ASP A 45 -2.44 22.13 7.28
N GLY A 46 -2.03 21.80 6.06
CA GLY A 46 -0.63 21.61 5.68
C GLY A 46 0.03 20.33 6.24
N GLY A 47 -0.73 19.37 6.76
CA GLY A 47 -0.24 18.08 7.23
C GLY A 47 -0.17 17.97 8.75
N LYS A 48 -0.94 18.81 9.46
CA LYS A 48 -1.21 18.61 10.90
C LYS A 48 -2.27 17.51 11.08
N SER A 49 -3.15 17.33 10.10
CA SER A 49 -4.05 16.19 10.02
C SER A 49 -4.28 15.75 8.57
N TRP A 50 -4.43 14.45 8.39
CA TRP A 50 -4.70 13.81 7.10
C TRP A 50 -5.98 13.01 7.18
N ARG A 51 -6.79 13.08 6.12
CA ARG A 51 -7.95 12.21 5.93
C ARG A 51 -7.67 11.29 4.74
N MET A 52 -7.80 9.98 4.97
CA MET A 52 -7.80 9.00 3.89
C MET A 52 -9.16 8.96 3.19
N PHE A 53 -9.13 8.74 1.87
CA PHE A 53 -10.28 8.48 1.02
C PHE A 53 -9.94 7.41 -0.02
N HIS A 54 -10.95 6.80 -0.62
CA HIS A 54 -10.79 5.61 -1.46
C HIS A 54 -11.47 5.78 -2.81
N LEU A 55 -10.67 5.65 -3.88
CA LEU A 55 -11.15 5.70 -5.26
C LEU A 55 -11.00 4.34 -5.96
N ARG A 56 -11.33 3.25 -5.24
CA ARG A 56 -11.31 1.84 -5.67
C ARG A 56 -9.94 1.22 -5.87
N THR A 57 -9.00 1.93 -6.47
CA THR A 57 -7.64 1.47 -6.72
C THR A 57 -6.65 2.63 -6.58
N VAL A 58 -5.37 2.31 -6.64
CA VAL A 58 -4.27 3.27 -6.50
C VAL A 58 -4.48 4.44 -7.46
N VAL A 59 -4.52 5.66 -6.92
CA VAL A 59 -4.54 6.88 -7.72
C VAL A 59 -3.25 6.97 -8.55
N ARG A 60 -3.29 7.57 -9.72
CA ARG A 60 -2.15 7.73 -10.63
C ARG A 60 -1.75 9.18 -10.83
N ASP A 61 -2.69 10.10 -10.66
CA ASP A 61 -2.44 11.53 -10.77
C ASP A 61 -3.51 12.33 -10.01
N PHE A 62 -3.13 13.51 -9.52
CA PHE A 62 -4.03 14.54 -9.02
C PHE A 62 -3.82 15.83 -9.81
N GLU A 63 -4.90 16.51 -10.18
CA GLU A 63 -4.84 17.78 -10.91
C GLU A 63 -5.88 18.75 -10.34
N PHE A 64 -5.45 19.93 -9.90
CA PHE A 64 -6.35 20.99 -9.47
C PHE A 64 -6.90 21.75 -10.69
N ASP A 65 -8.15 22.20 -10.60
CA ASP A 65 -8.66 23.21 -11.53
C ASP A 65 -8.04 24.57 -11.15
N PRO A 66 -7.22 25.19 -12.01
CA PRO A 66 -6.60 26.48 -11.72
C PRO A 66 -7.62 27.63 -11.65
N SER A 67 -8.83 27.45 -12.17
CA SER A 67 -9.91 28.44 -12.13
C SER A 67 -10.81 28.32 -10.88
N ASP A 68 -10.81 27.16 -10.22
CA ASP A 68 -11.58 26.91 -8.99
C ASP A 68 -10.78 26.02 -8.02
N PRO A 69 -10.23 26.60 -6.93
CA PRO A 69 -9.37 25.85 -6.00
C PRO A 69 -10.13 24.80 -5.18
N LYS A 70 -11.45 24.72 -5.29
CA LYS A 70 -12.23 23.63 -4.69
C LYS A 70 -12.32 22.40 -5.57
N VAL A 71 -12.08 22.56 -6.87
CA VAL A 71 -12.20 21.49 -7.85
C VAL A 71 -10.86 20.80 -8.02
N ILE A 72 -10.89 19.47 -7.88
CA ILE A 72 -9.72 18.61 -8.07
C ILE A 72 -10.16 17.33 -8.77
N TYR A 73 -9.26 16.84 -9.62
CA TYR A 73 -9.38 15.59 -10.33
C TYR A 73 -8.41 14.56 -9.75
N ALA A 74 -8.85 13.31 -9.67
CA ALA A 74 -8.01 12.18 -9.29
C ALA A 74 -8.21 11.07 -10.31
N SER A 75 -7.12 10.53 -10.85
CA SER A 75 -7.19 9.54 -11.92
C SER A 75 -6.68 8.18 -11.49
N ASN A 76 -7.23 7.12 -12.07
CA ASN A 76 -6.71 5.77 -12.06
C ASN A 76 -7.23 5.00 -13.29
N THR A 77 -7.93 3.88 -13.13
CA THR A 77 -8.72 3.23 -14.18
C THR A 77 -9.96 4.03 -14.59
N GLY A 78 -10.39 4.98 -13.76
CA GLY A 78 -11.36 6.02 -14.07
C GLY A 78 -10.86 7.41 -13.69
N LEU A 79 -11.57 8.45 -14.13
CA LEU A 79 -11.33 9.83 -13.73
C LEU A 79 -12.43 10.26 -12.75
N TYR A 80 -12.01 10.74 -11.59
CA TYR A 80 -12.89 11.23 -10.54
C TYR A 80 -12.74 12.74 -10.41
N ARG A 81 -13.86 13.41 -10.12
CA ARG A 81 -13.90 14.85 -9.89
C ARG A 81 -14.53 15.14 -8.52
N SER A 82 -13.89 16.01 -7.76
CA SER A 82 -14.44 16.62 -6.56
C SER A 82 -14.66 18.11 -6.79
N GLU A 83 -15.69 18.66 -6.16
CA GLU A 83 -16.03 20.10 -6.15
C GLU A 83 -15.98 20.70 -4.74
N ASP A 84 -15.49 19.92 -3.78
CA ASP A 84 -15.55 20.20 -2.34
C ASP A 84 -14.21 19.88 -1.65
N CYS A 85 -13.10 20.18 -2.33
CA CYS A 85 -11.74 19.94 -1.85
C CYS A 85 -11.47 18.47 -1.51
N GLY A 86 -12.03 17.54 -2.28
CA GLY A 86 -11.86 16.10 -2.11
C GLY A 86 -12.69 15.47 -0.99
N ALA A 87 -13.68 16.19 -0.43
CA ALA A 87 -14.58 15.64 0.58
C ALA A 87 -15.50 14.56 -0.03
N SER A 88 -15.93 14.72 -1.27
CA SER A 88 -16.67 13.72 -2.05
C SER A 88 -16.26 13.73 -3.52
N TRP A 89 -16.50 12.60 -4.21
CA TRP A 89 -16.04 12.36 -5.57
C TRP A 89 -17.15 11.83 -6.47
N LYS A 90 -17.10 12.24 -7.73
CA LYS A 90 -17.95 11.76 -8.82
C LYS A 90 -17.10 11.09 -9.89
N LEU A 91 -17.52 9.93 -10.39
CA LEU A 91 -16.86 9.28 -11.53
C LEU A 91 -17.30 9.96 -12.83
N ILE A 92 -16.37 10.57 -13.57
CA ILE A 92 -16.67 11.28 -14.82
C ILE A 92 -16.11 10.59 -16.08
N TYR A 93 -15.24 9.59 -15.90
CA TYR A 93 -14.81 8.71 -16.98
C TYR A 93 -14.49 7.31 -16.43
N PRO A 94 -15.00 6.22 -17.04
CA PRO A 94 -15.95 6.23 -18.15
C PRO A 94 -17.31 6.76 -17.68
N ASP A 95 -18.24 7.01 -18.61
CA ASP A 95 -19.62 7.35 -18.26
C ASP A 95 -20.18 6.30 -17.28
N PRO A 96 -20.55 6.68 -16.03
CA PRO A 96 -21.11 5.76 -15.05
C PRO A 96 -22.32 4.98 -15.56
N ALA A 97 -23.14 5.59 -16.42
CA ALA A 97 -24.32 4.93 -16.98
C ALA A 97 -23.96 3.79 -17.97
N SER A 98 -22.75 3.82 -18.53
CA SER A 98 -22.25 2.80 -19.46
C SER A 98 -21.70 1.56 -18.75
N ILE A 99 -21.36 1.65 -17.46
CA ILE A 99 -20.75 0.57 -16.69
C ILE A 99 -21.78 -0.54 -16.41
N VAL A 100 -21.42 -1.78 -16.75
CA VAL A 100 -22.23 -2.98 -16.49
C VAL A 100 -21.61 -3.90 -15.45
N ALA A 101 -20.31 -3.76 -15.17
CA ALA A 101 -19.62 -4.47 -14.08
C ALA A 101 -18.29 -3.79 -13.71
N GLU A 102 -17.81 -4.04 -12.49
CA GLU A 102 -16.43 -3.81 -12.04
C GLU A 102 -15.87 -5.18 -11.66
N ARG A 103 -14.64 -5.46 -12.08
CA ARG A 103 -13.96 -6.72 -11.77
C ARG A 103 -12.71 -6.44 -10.95
N MET A 104 -12.41 -7.38 -10.06
CA MET A 104 -11.19 -7.45 -9.26
C MET A 104 -10.51 -8.76 -9.60
N VAL A 105 -9.37 -8.72 -10.27
CA VAL A 105 -8.73 -9.91 -10.85
C VAL A 105 -7.27 -9.98 -10.46
N GLY A 106 -6.78 -11.18 -10.19
CA GLY A 106 -5.36 -11.40 -9.93
C GLY A 106 -4.96 -11.13 -8.49
N ASP A 107 -3.66 -11.31 -8.21
CA ASP A 107 -3.19 -11.27 -6.83
C ASP A 107 -3.15 -9.86 -6.24
N HIS A 108 -3.30 -8.78 -7.00
CA HIS A 108 -3.48 -7.42 -6.45
C HIS A 108 -4.94 -6.98 -6.50
N ALA A 109 -5.85 -7.90 -6.84
CA ALA A 109 -7.25 -7.60 -7.10
C ALA A 109 -7.35 -6.41 -8.07
N GLU A 110 -6.62 -6.45 -9.19
CA GLU A 110 -6.58 -5.37 -10.15
C GLU A 110 -8.00 -5.01 -10.62
N GLN A 111 -8.30 -3.72 -10.54
CA GLN A 111 -9.64 -3.19 -10.80
C GLN A 111 -9.78 -2.85 -12.28
N PHE A 112 -10.92 -3.19 -12.89
CA PHE A 112 -11.28 -2.71 -14.23
C PHE A 112 -12.80 -2.52 -14.35
N PHE A 113 -13.20 -1.51 -15.13
CA PHE A 113 -14.59 -1.32 -15.53
C PHE A 113 -14.91 -2.11 -16.81
N VAL A 114 -16.08 -2.74 -16.82
CA VAL A 114 -16.70 -3.30 -18.02
C VAL A 114 -17.85 -2.38 -18.39
N THR A 115 -17.80 -1.81 -19.59
CA THR A 115 -18.87 -0.96 -20.15
C THR A 115 -19.70 -1.74 -21.16
N ARG A 116 -20.80 -1.15 -21.63
CA ARG A 116 -21.60 -1.71 -22.75
C ARG A 116 -20.79 -1.89 -24.04
N GLU A 117 -19.69 -1.15 -24.21
CA GLU A 117 -18.81 -1.21 -25.37
C GLU A 117 -17.68 -2.24 -25.20
N GLY A 118 -17.43 -2.68 -23.98
CA GLY A 118 -16.43 -3.69 -23.65
C GLY A 118 -15.64 -3.37 -22.39
N GLU A 119 -14.64 -4.20 -22.13
CA GLU A 119 -13.75 -4.04 -20.98
C GLU A 119 -12.72 -2.95 -21.24
N MET A 120 -12.60 -2.00 -20.30
CA MET A 120 -11.59 -0.97 -20.37
C MET A 120 -10.28 -1.44 -19.76
N ARG A 121 -9.23 -1.51 -20.56
CA ARG A 121 -7.89 -1.91 -20.14
C ARG A 121 -6.94 -0.75 -20.41
N GLY A 122 -6.62 0.03 -19.39
CA GLY A 122 -5.71 1.17 -19.48
C GLY A 122 -5.87 2.04 -18.24
N GLU A 123 -4.75 2.54 -17.71
CA GLU A 123 -4.77 3.48 -16.60
C GLU A 123 -4.59 4.90 -17.15
N ILE A 124 -5.37 5.84 -16.64
CA ILE A 124 -5.15 7.27 -16.80
C ILE A 124 -3.97 7.61 -15.90
N VAL A 125 -2.87 8.07 -16.47
CA VAL A 125 -1.60 8.32 -15.75
C VAL A 125 -1.24 9.79 -15.66
N LYS A 126 -1.87 10.63 -16.47
CA LYS A 126 -1.73 12.08 -16.42
C LYS A 126 -3.06 12.77 -16.72
N VAL A 127 -3.37 13.81 -15.96
CA VAL A 127 -4.50 14.71 -16.18
C VAL A 127 -3.95 16.14 -16.22
N ARG A 128 -4.50 16.98 -17.09
CA ARG A 128 -4.17 18.40 -17.15
C ARG A 128 -5.41 19.21 -17.41
N VAL A 129 -5.68 20.21 -16.58
CA VAL A 129 -6.72 21.22 -16.85
C VAL A 129 -6.06 22.40 -17.55
N ASP A 130 -6.64 22.92 -18.64
CA ASP A 130 -6.10 24.12 -19.29
C ASP A 130 -6.25 25.34 -18.36
N PRO A 131 -5.15 26.02 -17.97
CA PRO A 131 -5.25 27.18 -17.08
C PRO A 131 -6.01 28.38 -17.62
N SER A 132 -6.22 28.44 -18.94
CA SER A 132 -7.03 29.48 -19.58
C SER A 132 -8.52 29.13 -19.69
N ASP A 133 -8.88 27.85 -19.57
CA ASP A 133 -10.26 27.36 -19.66
C ASP A 133 -10.44 26.04 -18.89
N GLY A 134 -10.97 26.12 -17.67
CA GLY A 134 -11.24 24.95 -16.83
C GLY A 134 -12.30 23.98 -17.38
N SER A 135 -12.94 24.27 -18.52
CA SER A 135 -13.75 23.29 -19.26
C SER A 135 -12.95 22.36 -20.16
N HIS A 136 -11.72 22.75 -20.52
CA HIS A 136 -10.80 21.96 -21.32
C HIS A 136 -9.90 21.11 -20.41
N ILE A 137 -10.04 19.79 -20.53
CA ILE A 137 -9.28 18.82 -19.73
C ILE A 137 -8.68 17.79 -20.65
N TYR A 138 -7.39 17.53 -20.48
CA TYR A 138 -6.63 16.51 -21.19
C TYR A 138 -6.32 15.36 -20.26
N MET A 139 -6.28 14.15 -20.82
CA MET A 139 -5.78 12.99 -20.08
C MET A 139 -4.94 12.07 -20.97
N GLY A 140 -3.84 11.58 -20.40
CA GLY A 140 -2.93 10.62 -21.00
C GLY A 140 -3.12 9.24 -20.39
N LEU A 141 -3.28 8.23 -21.23
CA LEU A 141 -3.49 6.84 -20.80
C LEU A 141 -2.28 5.98 -21.13
N THR A 142 -2.04 4.94 -20.32
CA THR A 142 -1.17 3.84 -20.74
C THR A 142 -1.78 3.12 -21.94
N PRO A 143 -0.98 2.62 -22.90
CA PRO A 143 -1.51 1.78 -23.95
C PRO A 143 -2.22 0.54 -23.37
N PRO A 144 -3.36 0.12 -23.94
CA PRO A 144 -4.13 -0.98 -23.42
C PRO A 144 -3.33 -2.28 -23.47
N TYR A 145 -3.51 -3.13 -22.47
CA TYR A 145 -2.98 -4.48 -22.49
C TYR A 145 -3.73 -5.33 -23.53
N GLU A 146 -3.00 -6.02 -24.39
CA GLU A 146 -3.50 -7.17 -25.12
C GLU A 146 -3.90 -8.27 -24.11
N SER A 147 -4.86 -9.12 -24.47
CA SER A 147 -5.38 -10.18 -23.60
C SER A 147 -4.27 -10.95 -22.88
N THR A 148 -4.43 -11.16 -21.57
CA THR A 148 -3.54 -12.00 -20.76
C THR A 148 -3.48 -13.43 -21.31
N PRO A 149 -2.31 -13.98 -21.63
CA PRO A 149 -2.11 -15.42 -21.67
C PRO A 149 -2.23 -15.98 -20.24
N ALA A 150 -2.47 -17.28 -20.12
CA ALA A 150 -2.61 -18.00 -18.84
C ALA A 150 -1.37 -17.88 -17.90
N ASP A 151 -0.28 -17.28 -18.38
CA ASP A 151 0.95 -17.01 -17.63
C ASP A 151 1.02 -15.60 -17.00
N GLY A 152 -0.01 -14.77 -17.19
CA GLY A 152 -0.13 -13.44 -16.59
C GLY A 152 0.74 -12.34 -17.22
N LYS A 153 1.44 -12.62 -18.34
CA LYS A 153 2.26 -11.60 -19.02
C LYS A 153 1.40 -10.72 -19.92
N ARG A 154 1.39 -9.41 -19.66
CA ARG A 154 0.59 -8.46 -20.44
C ARG A 154 1.47 -7.81 -21.54
N THR A 155 1.12 -7.97 -22.83
CA THR A 155 1.72 -7.18 -23.92
C THR A 155 0.92 -5.89 -24.10
N ARG A 156 1.57 -4.74 -24.29
CA ARG A 156 0.89 -3.44 -24.50
C ARG A 156 0.73 -3.17 -25.99
N LYS A 157 -0.41 -2.61 -26.41
CA LYS A 157 -0.53 -2.00 -27.74
C LYS A 157 0.49 -0.86 -27.91
N THR A 158 0.82 -0.49 -29.14
CA THR A 158 1.70 0.65 -29.43
C THR A 158 0.92 1.97 -29.37
N GLY A 159 1.54 3.01 -28.79
CA GLY A 159 1.02 4.38 -28.74
C GLY A 159 0.11 4.66 -27.54
N ALA A 160 0.49 5.63 -26.72
CA ALA A 160 -0.26 6.12 -25.57
C ALA A 160 -1.43 7.00 -26.06
N PRO A 161 -2.69 6.70 -25.70
CA PRO A 161 -3.83 7.55 -26.04
C PRO A 161 -3.79 8.87 -25.28
N VAL A 162 -4.13 9.96 -25.97
CA VAL A 162 -4.39 11.28 -25.39
C VAL A 162 -5.84 11.63 -25.68
N LEU A 163 -6.62 11.90 -24.65
CA LEU A 163 -8.04 12.25 -24.74
C LEU A 163 -8.25 13.69 -24.28
N VAL A 164 -9.31 14.32 -24.79
CA VAL A 164 -9.71 15.68 -24.43
C VAL A 164 -11.23 15.78 -24.25
N THR A 165 -11.65 16.65 -23.33
CA THR A 165 -13.01 17.18 -23.17
C THR A 165 -12.96 18.70 -23.24
N SER A 166 -14.06 19.31 -23.69
CA SER A 166 -14.27 20.77 -23.71
C SER A 166 -15.52 21.17 -22.91
N ASP A 167 -16.04 20.25 -22.11
CA ASP A 167 -17.30 20.39 -21.35
C ASP A 167 -17.17 19.80 -19.94
N ARG A 168 -15.99 19.94 -19.33
CA ARG A 168 -15.71 19.50 -17.94
C ARG A 168 -15.88 17.99 -17.71
N GLY A 169 -15.70 17.21 -18.77
CA GLY A 169 -15.72 15.74 -18.70
C GLY A 169 -17.09 15.12 -18.94
N GLU A 170 -18.07 15.87 -19.45
CA GLU A 170 -19.34 15.29 -19.91
C GLU A 170 -19.15 14.44 -21.16
N ASN A 171 -18.32 14.89 -22.10
CA ASN A 171 -17.98 14.16 -23.33
C ASN A 171 -16.46 14.12 -23.55
N TRP A 172 -15.98 12.94 -23.93
CA TRP A 172 -14.56 12.68 -24.19
C TRP A 172 -14.34 12.24 -25.63
N ARG A 173 -13.27 12.74 -26.26
CA ARG A 173 -12.78 12.26 -27.55
C ARG A 173 -11.31 11.90 -27.48
N GLU A 174 -10.91 10.85 -28.21
CA GLU A 174 -9.49 10.58 -28.45
C GLU A 174 -8.94 11.65 -29.40
N LEU A 175 -7.92 12.37 -28.94
CA LEU A 175 -7.26 13.44 -29.68
C LEU A 175 -6.20 12.87 -30.63
N ALA A 176 -5.33 12.01 -30.10
CA ALA A 176 -4.26 11.35 -30.82
C ALA A 176 -3.69 10.15 -30.05
N ARG A 177 -2.81 9.40 -30.70
CA ARG A 177 -1.93 8.41 -30.06
C ARG A 177 -0.49 8.81 -30.27
N VAL A 178 0.26 8.94 -29.18
CA VAL A 178 1.66 9.38 -29.21
C VAL A 178 2.62 8.21 -28.92
N PRO A 179 3.82 8.15 -29.51
CA PRO A 179 4.79 7.09 -29.22
C PRO A 179 5.18 7.06 -27.75
N GLY A 180 5.34 5.87 -27.19
CA GLY A 180 5.69 5.67 -25.78
C GLY A 180 4.78 4.67 -25.08
N SER A 181 5.16 4.34 -23.85
CA SER A 181 4.45 3.44 -22.96
C SER A 181 3.76 4.16 -21.80
N THR A 182 4.10 5.42 -21.56
CA THR A 182 3.49 6.29 -20.55
C THR A 182 3.56 7.75 -20.99
N VAL A 183 2.56 8.53 -20.59
CA VAL A 183 2.59 10.00 -20.67
C VAL A 183 3.16 10.52 -19.35
N LEU A 184 4.16 11.38 -19.43
CA LEU A 184 4.87 11.95 -18.28
C LEU A 184 4.39 13.36 -17.95
N ALA A 185 4.13 14.18 -18.98
CA ALA A 185 3.62 15.53 -18.83
C ALA A 185 2.73 15.93 -20.01
N ILE A 186 1.76 16.81 -19.75
CA ILE A 186 0.89 17.44 -20.74
C ILE A 186 0.93 18.95 -20.51
N ILE A 187 1.30 19.71 -21.54
CA ILE A 187 1.49 21.16 -21.49
C ILE A 187 0.53 21.80 -22.51
N PRO A 188 -0.50 22.53 -22.04
CA PRO A 188 -1.43 23.24 -22.90
C PRO A 188 -0.70 24.30 -23.73
N GLY A 189 -0.99 24.38 -25.03
CA GLY A 189 -0.35 25.37 -25.91
C GLY A 189 -0.75 26.81 -25.59
N THR A 190 -1.76 27.02 -24.74
CA THR A 190 -2.13 28.33 -24.19
C THR A 190 -0.98 28.97 -23.40
N TRP A 191 -0.06 28.18 -22.85
CA TRP A 191 1.20 28.67 -22.25
C TRP A 191 2.12 29.34 -23.26
N ASP A 192 2.06 28.92 -24.52
CA ASP A 192 2.91 29.40 -25.62
C ASP A 192 2.15 30.29 -26.61
N GLY A 193 0.94 30.74 -26.26
CA GLY A 193 0.08 31.53 -27.15
C GLY A 193 -0.48 30.76 -28.35
N ARG A 194 -0.59 29.42 -28.25
CA ARG A 194 -0.99 28.48 -29.30
C ARG A 194 -2.16 27.60 -28.85
N PRO A 195 -3.39 28.16 -28.72
CA PRO A 195 -4.53 27.46 -28.12
C PRO A 195 -5.07 26.24 -28.91
N ASP A 196 -4.62 26.00 -30.15
CA ASP A 196 -4.96 24.80 -30.94
C ASP A 196 -3.83 23.74 -30.92
N GLU A 197 -2.84 23.90 -30.05
CA GLU A 197 -1.71 22.98 -29.91
C GLU A 197 -1.59 22.44 -28.47
N LEU A 198 -1.09 21.21 -28.35
CA LEU A 198 -0.82 20.54 -27.09
C LEU A 198 0.58 19.92 -27.16
N THR A 199 1.41 20.11 -26.13
CA THR A 199 2.71 19.44 -26.02
C THR A 199 2.61 18.29 -25.02
N VAL A 200 2.97 17.07 -25.44
CA VAL A 200 2.91 15.86 -24.64
C VAL A 200 4.30 15.25 -24.54
N VAL A 201 4.80 15.04 -23.32
CA VAL A 201 6.08 14.36 -23.06
C VAL A 201 5.79 12.91 -22.70
N THR A 202 6.38 11.96 -23.42
CA THR A 202 6.31 10.53 -23.12
C THR A 202 7.68 10.00 -22.69
N ASP A 203 7.76 8.73 -22.31
CA ASP A 203 9.04 8.05 -22.08
C ASP A 203 9.91 7.95 -23.35
N LYS A 204 9.40 8.27 -24.54
CA LYS A 204 10.08 8.07 -25.83
C LYS A 204 10.26 9.31 -26.69
N CYS A 205 9.39 10.31 -26.59
CA CYS A 205 9.47 11.51 -27.41
C CYS A 205 8.78 12.70 -26.74
N VAL A 206 8.94 13.88 -27.36
CA VAL A 206 8.02 14.99 -27.19
C VAL A 206 7.13 15.05 -28.43
N ALA A 207 5.82 15.03 -28.24
CA ALA A 207 4.83 15.09 -29.30
C ALA A 207 4.05 16.41 -29.22
N TRP A 208 3.98 17.13 -30.33
CA TRP A 208 3.06 18.25 -30.49
C TRP A 208 1.84 17.78 -31.23
N ILE A 209 0.67 18.01 -30.65
CA ILE A 209 -0.61 17.59 -31.19
C ILE A 209 -1.39 18.84 -31.56
N LYS A 210 -1.88 18.91 -32.80
CA LYS A 210 -2.83 19.93 -33.22
C LYS A 210 -4.25 19.48 -32.90
N GLU A 211 -4.98 20.21 -32.05
CA GLU A 211 -6.22 19.70 -31.49
C GLU A 211 -7.36 19.55 -32.49
N SER A 212 -7.44 20.49 -33.42
CA SER A 212 -8.45 20.53 -34.48
C SER A 212 -8.30 19.39 -35.50
N THR A 213 -7.10 18.84 -35.68
CA THR A 213 -6.82 17.81 -36.71
C THR A 213 -6.37 16.48 -36.13
N GLY A 214 -5.88 16.43 -34.89
CA GLY A 214 -5.20 15.27 -34.32
C GLY A 214 -3.82 15.00 -34.92
N GLU A 215 -3.27 15.93 -35.70
CA GLU A 215 -1.95 15.79 -36.32
C GLU A 215 -0.85 15.81 -35.26
N VAL A 216 0.09 14.85 -35.35
CA VAL A 216 1.19 14.69 -34.38
C VAL A 216 2.52 15.02 -35.05
N THR A 217 3.28 15.95 -34.47
CA THR A 217 4.69 16.22 -34.82
C THR A 217 5.59 15.75 -33.68
N GLU A 218 6.56 14.91 -33.98
CA GLU A 218 7.43 14.28 -32.97
C GLU A 218 8.82 14.92 -32.94
N TYR A 219 9.34 15.17 -31.73
CA TYR A 219 10.70 15.61 -31.46
C TYR A 219 11.41 14.56 -30.59
N GLN A 220 12.70 14.40 -30.85
CA GLN A 220 13.53 13.42 -30.17
C GLN A 220 13.91 13.90 -28.77
N LEU A 221 13.97 12.95 -27.83
CA LEU A 221 14.53 13.19 -26.51
C LEU A 221 16.06 13.41 -26.61
N PRO A 222 16.68 14.08 -25.62
CA PRO A 222 18.14 14.23 -25.59
C PRO A 222 18.88 12.92 -25.32
N ASP A 223 18.15 11.85 -24.97
CA ASP A 223 18.66 10.53 -24.63
C ASP A 223 17.64 9.44 -25.01
N THR A 224 17.96 8.17 -24.78
CA THR A 224 17.17 7.00 -25.20
C THR A 224 15.78 6.90 -24.55
N ARG A 225 15.60 7.49 -23.37
CA ARG A 225 14.36 7.42 -22.59
C ARG A 225 14.24 8.57 -21.59
N ALA A 226 13.04 9.11 -21.48
CA ALA A 226 12.64 9.99 -20.39
C ALA A 226 12.17 9.17 -19.19
N ALA A 227 12.74 9.45 -18.01
CA ALA A 227 12.39 8.82 -16.75
C ALA A 227 11.35 9.64 -15.96
N HIS A 228 11.47 10.98 -15.99
CA HIS A 228 10.53 11.91 -15.37
C HIS A 228 10.55 13.23 -16.14
N ALA A 229 9.43 13.95 -16.14
CA ALA A 229 9.32 15.28 -16.73
C ALA A 229 8.42 16.16 -15.88
N ASP A 230 8.72 17.45 -15.84
CA ASP A 230 7.85 18.46 -15.24
C ASP A 230 8.07 19.81 -15.95
N ALA A 231 7.14 20.75 -15.77
CA ALA A 231 7.13 22.00 -16.53
C ALA A 231 6.57 23.17 -15.73
N GLY A 232 6.96 24.37 -16.13
CA GLY A 232 6.33 25.62 -15.70
C GLY A 232 6.21 26.61 -16.85
N VAL A 233 5.65 27.78 -16.56
CA VAL A 233 5.45 28.86 -17.52
C VAL A 233 6.32 30.06 -17.12
N GLY A 234 7.29 30.37 -17.99
CA GLY A 234 8.15 31.53 -17.85
C GLY A 234 7.68 32.70 -18.72
N PRO A 235 8.43 33.82 -18.74
CA PRO A 235 8.07 35.01 -19.52
C PRO A 235 7.93 34.79 -21.03
N GLU A 236 8.64 33.80 -21.58
CA GLU A 236 8.69 33.49 -23.02
C GLU A 236 7.84 32.27 -23.40
N GLY A 237 7.10 31.70 -22.45
CA GLY A 237 6.27 30.51 -22.66
C GLY A 237 6.68 29.34 -21.76
N SER A 238 6.38 28.12 -22.21
CA SER A 238 6.65 26.91 -21.45
C SER A 238 8.15 26.62 -21.30
N VAL A 239 8.53 26.20 -20.09
CA VAL A 239 9.87 25.70 -19.76
C VAL A 239 9.73 24.25 -19.32
N LEU A 240 10.41 23.34 -20.02
CA LEU A 240 10.35 21.91 -19.74
C LEU A 240 11.63 21.45 -19.07
N TYR A 241 11.47 20.62 -18.03
CA TYR A 241 12.56 19.90 -17.39
C TYR A 241 12.38 18.40 -17.60
N LEU A 242 13.49 17.73 -17.89
CA LEU A 242 13.50 16.31 -18.19
C LEU A 242 14.63 15.60 -17.46
N MET A 243 14.28 14.50 -16.84
CA MET A 243 15.21 13.51 -16.31
C MET A 243 15.28 12.32 -17.28
N THR A 244 16.49 11.92 -17.71
CA THR A 244 16.69 10.79 -18.64
C THR A 244 17.42 9.61 -18.02
N SER A 245 17.20 8.43 -18.59
CA SER A 245 17.81 7.16 -18.20
C SER A 245 18.35 6.45 -19.44
N ASP A 246 19.54 5.87 -19.32
CA ASP A 246 20.10 4.93 -20.29
C ASP A 246 19.67 3.47 -20.01
N SER A 247 19.22 3.18 -18.77
CA SER A 247 18.68 1.88 -18.39
C SER A 247 17.30 1.64 -19.01
N PRO A 248 17.08 0.49 -19.69
CA PRO A 248 15.75 0.07 -20.12
C PRO A 248 14.87 -0.37 -18.93
N ASP A 249 15.48 -0.79 -17.81
CA ASP A 249 14.83 -1.22 -16.59
C ASP A 249 14.83 -0.07 -15.58
N ALA A 250 13.67 0.59 -15.41
CA ALA A 250 13.50 1.66 -14.45
C ALA A 250 12.97 1.17 -13.09
N GLY A 251 12.98 -0.14 -12.79
CA GLY A 251 12.44 -0.65 -11.52
C GLY A 251 11.03 -0.13 -11.18
N TYR A 252 10.75 0.07 -9.88
CA TYR A 252 9.48 0.63 -9.37
C TYR A 252 9.47 2.17 -9.35
N LEU A 253 10.65 2.80 -9.26
CA LEU A 253 10.83 4.26 -9.17
C LEU A 253 11.64 4.76 -10.36
N PRO A 254 11.34 5.94 -10.93
CA PRO A 254 12.20 6.52 -11.95
C PRO A 254 13.66 6.60 -11.44
N ALA A 255 14.59 6.23 -12.32
CA ALA A 255 16.03 6.32 -12.07
C ALA A 255 16.63 7.04 -13.27
N GLY A 256 17.12 8.26 -13.08
CA GLY A 256 17.76 9.02 -14.15
C GLY A 256 19.15 9.50 -13.77
N GLU A 257 19.99 9.68 -14.79
CA GLU A 257 21.36 10.16 -14.65
C GLU A 257 21.59 11.50 -15.36
N GLY A 258 20.71 11.85 -16.31
CA GLY A 258 20.73 13.11 -17.03
C GLY A 258 19.61 14.05 -16.62
N VAL A 259 19.93 15.34 -16.46
CA VAL A 259 18.94 16.41 -16.23
C VAL A 259 19.07 17.46 -17.33
N TYR A 260 17.95 17.76 -18.00
CA TYR A 260 17.89 18.62 -19.16
C TYR A 260 16.78 19.67 -19.03
N ARG A 261 16.99 20.81 -19.70
CA ARG A 261 16.01 21.89 -19.86
C ARG A 261 15.74 22.15 -21.35
N SER A 262 14.50 22.45 -21.69
CA SER A 262 14.08 22.99 -22.98
C SER A 262 13.24 24.26 -22.79
N ASP A 263 13.49 25.25 -23.64
CA ASP A 263 12.75 26.53 -23.70
C ASP A 263 11.96 26.69 -25.00
N ASP A 264 11.90 25.63 -25.81
CA ASP A 264 11.28 25.62 -27.12
C ASP A 264 10.30 24.44 -27.26
N ARG A 265 9.61 24.11 -26.16
CA ARG A 265 8.61 23.05 -26.09
C ARG A 265 9.16 21.67 -26.49
N GLY A 266 10.43 21.41 -26.20
CA GLY A 266 11.10 20.12 -26.39
C GLY A 266 11.72 19.91 -27.77
N GLN A 267 11.85 20.94 -28.61
CA GLN A 267 12.59 20.81 -29.87
C GLN A 267 14.09 20.64 -29.64
N SER A 268 14.64 21.38 -28.68
CA SER A 268 16.04 21.32 -28.30
C SER A 268 16.21 21.27 -26.78
N TRP A 269 17.33 20.70 -26.35
CA TRP A 269 17.61 20.42 -24.95
C TRP A 269 19.03 20.84 -24.59
N ARG A 270 19.19 21.41 -23.39
CA ARG A 270 20.50 21.62 -22.78
C ARG A 270 20.62 20.85 -21.47
N LYS A 271 21.81 20.30 -21.21
CA LYS A 271 22.10 19.59 -19.96
C LYS A 271 22.36 20.61 -18.84
N VAL A 272 21.72 20.43 -17.68
CA VAL A 272 21.70 21.38 -16.55
C VAL A 272 22.13 20.69 -15.25
N MET A 273 23.43 20.38 -15.15
CA MET A 273 23.97 19.50 -14.10
C MET A 273 25.16 20.08 -13.32
N GLN A 274 25.43 21.37 -13.45
CA GLN A 274 26.54 22.00 -12.73
C GLN A 274 26.27 21.99 -11.20
N GLY A 275 27.26 21.58 -10.40
CA GLY A 275 27.09 21.36 -8.96
C GLY A 275 26.58 19.96 -8.59
N LEU A 276 25.88 19.27 -9.50
CA LEU A 276 25.48 17.87 -9.28
C LEU A 276 26.65 16.90 -9.52
N LEU A 277 27.64 17.28 -10.33
CA LEU A 277 28.71 16.38 -10.75
C LEU A 277 30.02 16.54 -9.95
N ASP A 278 30.12 17.57 -9.10
CA ASP A 278 31.37 18.03 -8.47
C ASP A 278 32.17 16.90 -7.79
N ASP A 279 31.54 16.04 -6.98
CA ASP A 279 32.23 14.91 -6.34
C ASP A 279 32.32 13.66 -7.23
N THR A 280 31.48 13.57 -8.25
CA THR A 280 31.29 12.37 -9.08
C THR A 280 32.32 12.24 -10.20
N GLU A 281 32.87 13.37 -10.68
CA GLU A 281 33.99 13.39 -11.62
C GLU A 281 35.23 12.70 -11.05
N VAL A 282 35.39 12.73 -9.72
CA VAL A 282 36.50 12.10 -9.01
C VAL A 282 36.20 10.64 -8.68
N SER A 283 34.97 10.32 -8.25
CA SER A 283 34.59 8.95 -7.85
C SER A 283 34.34 8.02 -9.05
N GLY A 284 34.11 8.57 -10.25
CA GLY A 284 33.83 7.83 -11.48
C GLY A 284 32.44 7.15 -11.49
N LYS A 285 31.53 7.55 -10.59
CA LYS A 285 30.18 6.99 -10.47
C LYS A 285 29.13 8.08 -10.60
N SER A 286 28.25 7.97 -11.60
CA SER A 286 27.13 8.89 -11.81
C SER A 286 26.19 8.96 -10.59
N PRO A 287 25.65 10.14 -10.27
CA PRO A 287 24.52 10.23 -9.34
C PRO A 287 23.25 9.68 -9.99
N VAL A 288 22.31 9.21 -9.17
CA VAL A 288 21.01 8.75 -9.67
C VAL A 288 19.89 9.51 -8.99
N PHE A 289 18.97 9.98 -9.82
CA PHE A 289 17.85 10.84 -9.46
C PHE A 289 16.50 10.13 -9.63
N SER A 290 15.48 10.58 -8.91
CA SER A 290 14.16 9.94 -8.91
C SER A 290 12.98 10.83 -9.29
N THR A 291 13.05 12.14 -9.03
CA THR A 291 12.00 13.10 -9.40
C THR A 291 12.63 14.45 -9.66
N ILE A 292 12.14 15.15 -10.69
CA ILE A 292 12.34 16.58 -10.90
C ILE A 292 11.00 17.28 -10.74
N ALA A 293 10.94 18.33 -9.92
CA ALA A 293 9.73 19.06 -9.59
C ALA A 293 9.95 20.57 -9.73
N VAL A 294 9.04 21.26 -10.42
CA VAL A 294 9.17 22.65 -10.86
C VAL A 294 8.08 23.50 -10.22
N CYS A 295 8.42 24.72 -9.78
CA CYS A 295 7.39 25.70 -9.42
C CYS A 295 6.74 26.23 -10.71
N GLU A 296 5.48 25.92 -10.96
CA GLU A 296 4.80 26.23 -12.23
C GLU A 296 4.92 27.70 -12.65
N LYS A 297 4.73 28.65 -11.71
CA LYS A 297 4.77 30.09 -11.98
C LYS A 297 6.16 30.74 -11.85
N GLU A 298 7.14 29.99 -11.35
CA GLU A 298 8.54 30.42 -11.18
C GLU A 298 9.47 29.27 -11.62
N PRO A 299 9.49 28.92 -12.92
CA PRO A 299 10.18 27.73 -13.43
C PRO A 299 11.71 27.78 -13.29
N GLU A 300 12.28 28.89 -12.85
CA GLU A 300 13.67 28.97 -12.42
C GLU A 300 13.97 28.23 -11.11
N VAL A 301 12.94 27.94 -10.30
CA VAL A 301 13.09 27.17 -9.07
C VAL A 301 12.68 25.72 -9.30
N VAL A 302 13.65 24.82 -9.11
CA VAL A 302 13.50 23.40 -9.38
C VAL A 302 14.09 22.58 -8.24
N TYR A 303 13.38 21.54 -7.83
CA TYR A 303 13.84 20.55 -6.87
C TYR A 303 14.15 19.23 -7.58
N LEU A 304 15.21 18.56 -7.15
CA LEU A 304 15.67 17.30 -7.73
C LEU A 304 15.97 16.29 -6.62
N SER A 305 15.23 15.19 -6.62
CA SER A 305 15.47 14.06 -5.72
C SER A 305 16.70 13.27 -6.16
N CYS A 306 17.59 12.95 -5.23
CA CYS A 306 18.78 12.15 -5.44
C CYS A 306 18.74 10.91 -4.54
N ASN A 307 18.71 9.72 -5.14
CA ASN A 307 18.72 8.44 -4.41
C ASN A 307 20.14 7.95 -4.10
N ARG A 308 21.11 8.31 -4.93
CA ARG A 308 22.48 7.83 -4.77
C ARG A 308 23.46 8.85 -5.30
N TYR A 309 24.26 9.37 -4.38
CA TYR A 309 25.37 10.27 -4.65
C TYR A 309 26.65 9.71 -4.03
N ASN A 310 27.68 9.44 -4.84
CA ASN A 310 28.91 8.81 -4.35
C ASN A 310 29.97 9.88 -4.05
N PRO A 311 30.34 10.11 -2.78
CA PRO A 311 31.33 11.13 -2.43
C PRO A 311 32.73 10.80 -2.98
N ALA A 312 33.47 11.85 -3.34
CA ALA A 312 34.83 11.75 -3.90
C ALA A 312 35.82 11.06 -2.95
N GLN A 313 35.66 11.24 -1.64
CA GLN A 313 36.55 10.69 -0.62
C GLN A 313 36.28 9.20 -0.29
N GLY A 314 35.27 8.59 -0.93
CA GLY A 314 34.73 7.29 -0.54
C GLY A 314 33.84 7.39 0.72
N GLY A 315 33.19 6.29 1.08
CA GLY A 315 32.23 6.23 2.20
C GLY A 315 30.85 5.73 1.75
N ASN A 316 29.87 5.94 2.61
CA ASN A 316 28.47 5.67 2.28
C ASN A 316 28.00 6.61 1.18
N HIS A 317 27.04 6.16 0.38
CA HIS A 317 26.41 7.05 -0.59
C HIS A 317 25.50 8.03 0.16
N HIS A 318 25.41 9.26 -0.34
CA HIS A 318 24.46 10.25 0.17
C HIS A 318 23.17 10.21 -0.66
N PHE A 319 22.09 10.66 -0.05
CA PHE A 319 20.80 10.82 -0.69
C PHE A 319 20.07 12.05 -0.14
N GLY A 320 19.02 12.49 -0.83
CA GLY A 320 18.21 13.62 -0.41
C GLY A 320 17.67 14.47 -1.57
N ILE A 321 17.64 15.79 -1.38
CA ILE A 321 17.04 16.75 -2.31
C ILE A 321 18.04 17.87 -2.63
N PHE A 322 18.21 18.12 -3.92
CA PHE A 322 18.84 19.33 -4.45
C PHE A 322 17.79 20.38 -4.81
N LYS A 323 18.19 21.65 -4.77
CA LYS A 323 17.42 22.79 -5.27
C LYS A 323 18.29 23.64 -6.19
N SER A 324 17.71 24.10 -7.28
CA SER A 324 18.20 25.19 -8.13
C SER A 324 17.23 26.38 -8.04
N THR A 325 17.77 27.59 -8.15
CA THR A 325 17.00 28.85 -8.21
C THR A 325 17.39 29.71 -9.42
N ASP A 326 18.13 29.12 -10.35
CA ASP A 326 18.67 29.75 -11.54
C ASP A 326 18.42 28.86 -12.76
N SER A 327 17.28 28.17 -12.75
CA SER A 327 16.81 27.30 -13.82
C SER A 327 17.69 26.09 -14.15
N GLY A 328 18.37 25.54 -13.15
CA GLY A 328 19.24 24.36 -13.26
C GLY A 328 20.70 24.68 -13.62
N GLU A 329 21.05 25.96 -13.73
CA GLU A 329 22.43 26.37 -14.01
C GLU A 329 23.36 26.11 -12.80
N SER A 330 22.83 26.08 -11.58
CA SER A 330 23.53 25.56 -10.40
C SER A 330 22.59 24.86 -9.41
N TRP A 331 23.15 23.87 -8.70
CA TRP A 331 22.41 23.04 -7.74
C TRP A 331 23.08 23.02 -6.37
N ARG A 332 22.28 22.96 -5.31
CA ARG A 332 22.75 22.78 -3.93
C ARG A 332 21.88 21.81 -3.15
N TRP A 333 22.47 21.09 -2.20
CA TRP A 333 21.72 20.28 -1.25
C TRP A 333 20.81 21.16 -0.37
N VAL A 334 19.56 20.73 -0.20
CA VAL A 334 18.60 21.30 0.76
C VAL A 334 18.05 20.25 1.74
N PHE A 335 18.30 18.97 1.46
CA PHE A 335 18.08 17.85 2.35
C PHE A 335 19.17 16.83 2.03
N ARG A 336 19.97 16.38 3.00
CA ARG A 336 21.08 15.45 2.74
C ARG A 336 21.30 14.50 3.92
N ALA A 337 21.30 13.20 3.63
CA ALA A 337 21.54 12.14 4.60
C ALA A 337 22.45 11.03 4.03
N GLU A 338 22.95 10.18 4.91
CA GLU A 338 23.68 8.94 4.62
C GLU A 338 23.40 7.93 5.74
N PHE A 339 23.20 6.64 5.43
CA PHE A 339 23.08 5.57 6.45
C PHE A 339 22.21 6.00 7.66
N ASP A 340 22.82 6.18 8.84
CA ASP A 340 22.16 6.60 10.07
C ASP A 340 22.30 8.10 10.42
N ASN A 341 22.76 8.94 9.48
CA ASN A 341 23.18 10.32 9.72
C ASN A 341 22.48 11.34 8.80
N MET A 342 21.81 12.33 9.41
CA MET A 342 21.23 13.47 8.71
C MET A 342 22.27 14.60 8.57
N ILE A 343 23.05 14.56 7.48
CA ILE A 343 24.17 15.47 7.20
C ILE A 343 23.75 16.94 7.22
N SER A 344 22.59 17.28 6.67
CA SER A 344 22.12 18.68 6.60
C SER A 344 21.66 19.24 7.94
N GLY A 345 21.37 18.38 8.93
CA GLY A 345 20.96 18.78 10.29
C GLY A 345 19.71 19.67 10.36
N ASN A 346 18.91 19.71 9.29
CA ASN A 346 17.81 20.66 9.10
C ASN A 346 16.44 20.00 9.02
N TYR A 347 16.30 18.80 9.59
CA TYR A 347 15.09 17.99 9.52
C TYR A 347 14.58 17.63 10.92
N ASP A 348 13.31 17.94 11.19
CA ASP A 348 12.56 17.54 12.37
C ASP A 348 11.83 16.20 12.09
N GLY A 349 12.45 15.10 12.53
CA GLY A 349 12.03 13.73 12.24
C GLY A 349 10.95 13.18 13.18
N GLY A 350 10.40 12.02 12.80
CA GLY A 350 9.41 11.29 13.59
C GLY A 350 9.98 9.98 14.14
N TRP A 351 9.09 9.15 14.70
CA TRP A 351 9.47 7.87 15.30
C TRP A 351 10.24 6.93 14.36
N LEU A 352 9.93 6.91 13.06
CA LEU A 352 10.67 6.08 12.09
C LEU A 352 12.15 6.47 12.03
N MET A 353 12.43 7.76 12.11
CA MET A 353 13.80 8.26 12.12
C MET A 353 14.49 7.96 13.46
N GLU A 354 13.77 8.09 14.58
CA GLU A 354 14.29 7.74 15.92
C GLU A 354 14.62 6.25 16.04
N GLU A 355 13.79 5.38 15.46
CA GLU A 355 13.88 3.93 15.64
C GLU A 355 14.75 3.22 14.57
N TYR A 356 14.72 3.69 13.32
CA TYR A 356 15.39 3.03 12.19
C TYR A 356 16.43 3.89 11.47
N GLY A 357 16.51 5.19 11.76
CA GLY A 357 17.41 6.11 11.06
C GLY A 357 16.92 6.51 9.65
N PRO A 358 17.61 7.48 9.01
CA PRO A 358 17.19 8.04 7.74
C PRO A 358 17.26 7.08 6.55
N GLU A 359 18.13 6.07 6.53
CA GLU A 359 18.22 5.13 5.39
C GLU A 359 17.00 4.20 5.27
N TRP A 360 16.25 3.97 6.34
CA TRP A 360 15.08 3.08 6.29
C TRP A 360 14.01 3.54 5.30
N GLY A 361 13.72 4.85 5.27
CA GLY A 361 12.80 5.45 4.30
C GLY A 361 13.42 5.66 2.92
N GLU A 362 14.76 5.54 2.81
CA GLU A 362 15.59 5.95 1.68
C GLU A 362 15.47 7.45 1.35
N ASN A 363 15.58 7.83 0.07
CA ASN A 363 15.48 9.22 -0.35
C ASN A 363 14.02 9.67 -0.52
N PRO A 364 13.74 10.98 -0.36
CA PRO A 364 12.48 11.58 -0.80
C PRO A 364 12.33 11.45 -2.32
N PHE A 365 11.83 10.31 -2.80
CA PHE A 365 11.83 9.94 -4.22
C PHE A 365 10.72 10.62 -5.02
N SER A 366 9.69 11.15 -4.36
CA SER A 366 8.60 11.92 -4.97
C SER A 366 8.54 13.31 -4.33
N ILE A 367 8.44 14.35 -5.16
CA ILE A 367 8.46 15.74 -4.73
C ILE A 367 7.30 16.48 -5.40
N GLY A 368 6.56 17.26 -4.62
CA GLY A 368 5.57 18.21 -5.10
C GLY A 368 5.93 19.63 -4.64
N VAL A 369 5.93 20.58 -5.56
CA VAL A 369 6.20 22.00 -5.28
C VAL A 369 4.91 22.77 -5.44
N SER A 370 4.66 23.76 -4.59
CA SER A 370 3.51 24.64 -4.77
C SER A 370 3.62 25.35 -6.13
N PRO A 371 2.58 25.30 -6.99
CA PRO A 371 2.61 25.95 -8.30
C PRO A 371 2.81 27.47 -8.23
N SER A 372 2.55 28.09 -7.08
CA SER A 372 2.55 29.55 -6.87
C SER A 372 3.51 30.04 -5.81
N ASN A 373 4.25 29.14 -5.14
CA ASN A 373 5.22 29.51 -4.13
C ASN A 373 6.40 28.51 -4.08
N PRO A 374 7.58 28.87 -4.60
CA PRO A 374 8.73 27.95 -4.67
C PRO A 374 9.35 27.61 -3.31
N ASP A 375 8.95 28.27 -2.22
CA ASP A 375 9.41 27.95 -0.87
C ASP A 375 8.62 26.80 -0.22
N ILE A 376 7.45 26.46 -0.76
CA ILE A 376 6.61 25.39 -0.25
C ILE A 376 6.79 24.14 -1.11
N ALA A 377 7.33 23.09 -0.50
CA ALA A 377 7.48 21.80 -1.15
C ALA A 377 7.24 20.65 -0.16
N TYR A 378 6.73 19.55 -0.69
CA TYR A 378 6.56 18.29 0.01
C TYR A 378 7.43 17.23 -0.66
N GLY A 379 8.12 16.44 0.15
CA GLY A 379 8.88 15.27 -0.28
C GLY A 379 8.34 14.03 0.40
N SER A 380 8.30 12.90 -0.30
CA SER A 380 7.81 11.65 0.26
C SER A 380 8.69 10.47 -0.13
N ASP A 381 8.78 9.49 0.78
CA ASP A 381 9.66 8.32 0.68
C ASP A 381 8.93 7.02 1.07
N PHE A 382 9.68 5.94 1.41
CA PHE A 382 9.11 4.63 1.75
C PHE A 382 8.46 4.55 3.14
N GLY A 383 8.54 5.60 3.94
CA GLY A 383 7.99 5.64 5.30
C GLY A 383 7.39 6.96 5.73
N CYS A 384 7.88 8.05 5.16
CA CYS A 384 7.70 9.39 5.66
C CYS A 384 7.21 10.34 4.57
N THR A 385 6.48 11.36 5.01
CA THR A 385 6.17 12.54 4.22
C THR A 385 6.71 13.75 4.98
N HIS A 386 7.41 14.61 4.25
CA HIS A 386 8.15 15.75 4.75
C HIS A 386 7.68 17.02 4.05
N ARG A 387 7.80 18.15 4.76
CA ARG A 387 7.43 19.47 4.25
C ARG A 387 8.53 20.48 4.51
N THR A 388 8.69 21.40 3.57
CA THR A 388 9.38 22.67 3.78
C THR A 388 8.45 23.84 3.45
N LEU A 389 8.60 24.94 4.20
CA LEU A 389 7.87 26.20 4.00
C LEU A 389 8.82 27.38 3.73
N ASP A 390 10.13 27.11 3.64
CA ASP A 390 11.18 28.12 3.53
C ASP A 390 12.21 27.81 2.44
N GLY A 391 11.80 26.97 1.48
CA GLY A 391 12.59 26.63 0.33
C GLY A 391 13.68 25.60 0.59
N GLY A 392 13.48 24.74 1.58
CA GLY A 392 14.38 23.68 2.00
C GLY A 392 15.47 24.12 2.97
N LYS A 393 15.31 25.27 3.65
CA LYS A 393 16.21 25.63 4.75
C LYS A 393 15.90 24.76 5.96
N THR A 394 14.62 24.50 6.22
CA THR A 394 14.13 23.53 7.21
C THR A 394 13.13 22.56 6.60
N TRP A 395 13.13 21.33 7.11
CA TRP A 395 12.17 20.28 6.78
C TRP A 395 11.56 19.72 8.06
N GLU A 396 10.30 19.33 8.01
CA GLU A 396 9.61 18.64 9.11
C GLU A 396 8.83 17.45 8.58
N GLN A 397 8.69 16.41 9.39
CA GLN A 397 7.73 15.34 9.12
C GLN A 397 6.28 15.81 9.34
N VAL A 398 5.35 15.24 8.59
CA VAL A 398 3.92 15.59 8.68
C VAL A 398 3.00 14.38 8.86
N TYR A 399 3.47 13.28 9.46
CA TYR A 399 2.71 12.03 9.59
C TYR A 399 2.43 11.60 11.03
N THR A 400 3.15 12.12 12.03
CA THR A 400 3.06 11.66 13.43
C THR A 400 3.18 12.81 14.44
N ASP A 401 2.72 12.56 15.68
CA ASP A 401 2.87 13.44 16.84
C ASP A 401 3.44 12.69 18.05
N ARG A 402 4.50 13.25 18.63
CA ARG A 402 5.11 12.75 19.87
C ARG A 402 4.31 13.20 21.09
N GLN A 403 3.97 12.26 21.95
CA GLN A 403 3.25 12.51 23.19
C GLN A 403 4.20 12.83 24.36
N PRO A 404 3.70 13.45 25.45
CA PRO A 404 4.54 13.78 26.62
C PRO A 404 5.22 12.58 27.29
N ASP A 405 4.65 11.38 27.16
CA ASP A 405 5.20 10.13 27.68
C ASP A 405 6.20 9.45 26.73
N GLY A 406 6.46 10.04 25.56
CA GLY A 406 7.36 9.52 24.54
C GLY A 406 6.71 8.56 23.54
N SER A 407 5.42 8.25 23.68
CA SER A 407 4.67 7.48 22.69
C SER A 407 4.28 8.34 21.47
N TRP A 408 3.80 7.69 20.41
CA TRP A 408 3.49 8.33 19.14
C TRP A 408 2.04 8.13 18.72
N VAL A 409 1.49 9.14 18.05
CA VAL A 409 0.12 9.15 17.53
C VAL A 409 0.14 9.55 16.07
N SER A 410 -0.60 8.82 15.23
CA SER A 410 -0.77 9.16 13.83
C SER A 410 -1.47 10.51 13.65
N ARG A 411 -1.03 11.28 12.66
CA ARG A 411 -1.79 12.42 12.10
C ARG A 411 -2.84 11.99 11.08
N GLY A 412 -3.11 10.70 10.94
CA GLY A 412 -4.01 10.12 9.95
C GLY A 412 -3.33 9.76 8.63
N LEU A 413 -2.02 9.58 8.61
CA LEU A 413 -1.25 9.19 7.43
C LEU A 413 -0.58 7.83 7.67
N ASP A 414 -1.36 6.76 7.80
CA ASP A 414 -0.87 5.43 8.13
C ASP A 414 -0.82 4.52 6.89
N VAL A 415 0.39 4.13 6.47
CA VAL A 415 0.61 3.17 5.37
C VAL A 415 1.30 1.94 5.89
N THR A 416 0.74 1.37 6.95
CA THR A 416 1.34 0.23 7.64
C THR A 416 0.57 -1.06 7.31
N VAL A 417 1.27 -2.18 7.34
CA VAL A 417 0.66 -3.51 7.16
C VAL A 417 0.47 -4.16 8.52
N CYS A 418 -0.76 -4.11 9.03
CA CYS A 418 -1.10 -4.67 10.34
C CYS A 418 -1.60 -6.11 10.21
N TYR A 419 -0.92 -7.04 10.86
CA TYR A 419 -1.23 -8.46 10.84
C TYR A 419 -2.21 -8.90 11.93
N GLY A 420 -2.24 -8.22 13.07
CA GLY A 420 -3.06 -8.61 14.20
C GLY A 420 -3.04 -7.60 15.34
N VAL A 421 -4.06 -7.69 16.20
CA VAL A 421 -4.17 -7.00 17.49
C VAL A 421 -4.42 -8.06 18.54
N GLN A 422 -3.59 -8.10 19.57
CA GLN A 422 -3.70 -9.02 20.69
C GLN A 422 -3.97 -8.25 21.98
N PHE A 423 -4.71 -8.87 22.88
CA PHE A 423 -5.13 -8.29 24.14
C PHE A 423 -4.35 -8.93 25.29
N ASP A 424 -3.84 -8.11 26.20
CA ASP A 424 -3.27 -8.59 27.45
C ASP A 424 -4.41 -9.08 28.37
N PRO A 425 -4.40 -10.35 28.82
CA PRO A 425 -5.45 -10.88 29.69
C PRO A 425 -5.47 -10.22 31.08
N PHE A 426 -4.44 -9.46 31.44
CA PHE A 426 -4.29 -8.83 32.74
C PHE A 426 -4.35 -7.30 32.73
N ASP A 427 -4.47 -6.67 31.56
CA ASP A 427 -4.59 -5.22 31.38
C ASP A 427 -5.41 -4.89 30.12
N SER A 428 -6.67 -4.46 30.30
CA SER A 428 -7.57 -4.13 29.19
C SER A 428 -7.18 -2.89 28.38
N TYR A 429 -6.19 -2.12 28.83
CA TYR A 429 -5.63 -1.00 28.08
C TYR A 429 -4.37 -1.38 27.29
N HIS A 430 -3.82 -2.57 27.54
CA HIS A 430 -2.64 -3.04 26.85
C HIS A 430 -3.02 -3.79 25.56
N LEU A 431 -2.75 -3.15 24.42
CA LEU A 431 -2.93 -3.71 23.08
C LEU A 431 -1.56 -3.96 22.45
N PHE A 432 -1.38 -5.13 21.83
CA PHE A 432 -0.19 -5.47 21.06
C PHE A 432 -0.54 -5.63 19.59
N ALA A 433 0.03 -4.79 18.72
CA ALA A 433 -0.23 -4.79 17.29
C ALA A 433 0.98 -5.35 16.51
N ASN A 434 0.70 -6.38 15.70
CA ASN A 434 1.68 -7.07 14.87
C ASN A 434 1.76 -6.40 13.50
N TYR A 435 2.96 -6.11 13.00
CA TYR A 435 3.18 -5.46 11.71
C TYR A 435 4.23 -6.18 10.87
N THR A 436 4.20 -5.92 9.57
CA THR A 436 5.38 -6.07 8.72
C THR A 436 5.96 -4.72 8.35
N ASP A 437 7.22 -4.73 7.92
CA ASP A 437 8.16 -3.63 7.69
C ASP A 437 8.61 -2.90 8.96
N ILE A 438 7.71 -2.75 9.93
CA ILE A 438 7.95 -2.00 11.19
C ILE A 438 7.84 -2.86 12.46
N GLY A 439 7.92 -4.19 12.33
CA GLY A 439 7.95 -5.10 13.46
C GLY A 439 6.66 -5.17 14.30
N ALA A 440 6.68 -4.63 15.51
CA ALA A 440 5.52 -4.65 16.39
C ALA A 440 5.43 -3.37 17.21
N LEU A 441 4.22 -2.96 17.54
CA LEU A 441 3.93 -1.84 18.41
C LEU A 441 2.99 -2.26 19.53
N GLN A 442 3.04 -1.55 20.64
CA GLN A 442 2.15 -1.75 21.77
C GLN A 442 1.59 -0.42 22.26
N SER A 443 0.41 -0.47 22.85
CA SER A 443 -0.28 0.66 23.45
C SER A 443 -0.67 0.29 24.87
N PHE A 444 -0.51 1.21 25.82
CA PHE A 444 -0.92 1.03 27.22
C PHE A 444 -2.10 1.94 27.61
N ASN A 445 -2.77 2.52 26.63
CA ASN A 445 -3.92 3.42 26.79
C ASN A 445 -5.08 3.05 25.84
N GLY A 446 -5.17 1.78 25.44
CA GLY A 446 -6.26 1.28 24.62
C GLY A 446 -6.21 1.69 23.15
N GLY A 447 -5.02 1.98 22.63
CA GLY A 447 -4.76 2.32 21.22
C GLY A 447 -4.68 3.82 20.93
N GLU A 448 -4.75 4.68 21.95
CA GLU A 448 -4.67 6.14 21.78
C GLU A 448 -3.28 6.58 21.33
N SER A 449 -2.22 5.94 21.83
CA SER A 449 -0.83 6.14 21.39
C SER A 449 -0.01 4.85 21.48
N TRP A 450 1.14 4.83 20.78
CA TRP A 450 1.90 3.61 20.49
C TRP A 450 3.39 3.77 20.79
N VAL A 451 4.01 2.69 21.25
CA VAL A 451 5.47 2.56 21.40
C VAL A 451 5.96 1.34 20.64
N HIS A 452 7.18 1.41 20.11
CA HIS A 452 7.82 0.30 19.42
C HIS A 452 8.10 -0.87 20.39
N ALA A 453 7.92 -2.12 19.93
CA ALA A 453 7.94 -3.31 20.76
C ALA A 453 8.91 -4.39 20.24
N THR A 454 10.12 -3.97 19.85
CA THR A 454 11.14 -4.84 19.22
C THR A 454 12.41 -5.00 20.05
N GLU A 455 12.45 -4.48 21.28
CA GLU A 455 13.60 -4.65 22.17
C GLU A 455 13.94 -6.14 22.39
N GLY A 456 15.18 -6.52 22.10
CA GLY A 456 15.65 -7.90 22.22
C GLY A 456 15.36 -8.81 21.03
N ILE A 457 14.67 -8.31 19.99
CA ILE A 457 14.49 -9.03 18.73
C ILE A 457 15.71 -8.85 17.82
N PRO A 458 16.23 -9.90 17.18
CA PRO A 458 17.32 -9.78 16.22
C PRO A 458 16.97 -8.87 15.03
N HIS A 459 17.88 -7.98 14.62
CA HIS A 459 17.68 -7.06 13.49
C HIS A 459 17.27 -7.77 12.18
N ALA A 460 17.76 -8.99 11.92
CA ALA A 460 17.36 -9.76 10.74
C ALA A 460 15.88 -10.21 10.76
N TRP A 461 15.16 -10.03 11.88
CA TRP A 461 13.77 -10.47 12.08
C TRP A 461 12.79 -9.30 12.23
N ILE A 462 13.26 -8.12 12.67
CA ILE A 462 12.38 -6.99 13.03
C ILE A 462 11.51 -6.50 11.87
N ASN A 463 11.84 -6.86 10.63
CA ASN A 463 11.02 -6.59 9.46
C ASN A 463 9.59 -7.16 9.60
N GLY A 464 9.32 -8.15 10.45
CA GLY A 464 7.93 -8.60 10.59
C GLY A 464 7.66 -9.41 11.83
N CYS A 465 6.69 -8.94 12.63
CA CYS A 465 6.01 -9.74 13.64
C CYS A 465 4.67 -10.20 13.06
N TYR A 466 4.48 -11.51 12.91
CA TYR A 466 3.26 -12.04 12.29
C TYR A 466 2.16 -12.36 13.30
N TRP A 467 2.52 -12.82 14.50
CA TRP A 467 1.55 -13.21 15.51
C TRP A 467 2.14 -13.17 16.91
N THR A 468 1.27 -13.04 17.91
CA THR A 468 1.63 -13.08 19.34
C THR A 468 0.52 -13.76 20.12
N VAL A 469 0.88 -14.49 21.17
CA VAL A 469 -0.05 -15.10 22.12
C VAL A 469 0.41 -14.78 23.54
N PHE A 470 -0.50 -14.27 24.36
CA PHE A 470 -0.30 -14.08 25.79
C PHE A 470 -0.66 -15.35 26.55
N ASP A 471 0.05 -15.65 27.64
CA ASP A 471 -0.42 -16.67 28.58
C ASP A 471 -1.61 -16.09 29.39
N PRO A 472 -2.78 -16.74 29.39
CA PRO A 472 -3.95 -16.25 30.11
C PRO A 472 -3.82 -16.32 31.64
N GLU A 473 -2.86 -17.09 32.15
CA GLU A 473 -2.72 -17.38 33.59
C GLU A 473 -1.39 -16.88 34.18
N VAL A 474 -0.41 -16.52 33.34
CA VAL A 474 0.89 -16.01 33.77
C VAL A 474 1.09 -14.57 33.31
N ARG A 475 0.96 -13.61 34.24
CA ARG A 475 1.12 -12.18 33.96
C ARG A 475 2.46 -11.87 33.28
N GLY A 476 2.41 -11.11 32.19
CA GLY A 476 3.58 -10.66 31.44
C GLY A 476 4.18 -11.72 30.51
N ARG A 477 3.76 -12.99 30.61
CA ARG A 477 4.26 -14.05 29.73
C ARG A 477 3.58 -13.97 28.37
N ALA A 478 4.38 -13.88 27.31
CA ALA A 478 3.91 -13.93 25.93
C ALA A 478 4.94 -14.59 25.00
N TRP A 479 4.46 -15.10 23.87
CA TRP A 479 5.30 -15.59 22.77
C TRP A 479 4.90 -14.94 21.46
N SER A 480 5.88 -14.55 20.66
CA SER A 480 5.69 -13.93 19.35
C SER A 480 6.48 -14.66 18.27
N VAL A 481 6.05 -14.50 17.02
CA VAL A 481 6.71 -15.11 15.86
C VAL A 481 7.05 -14.09 14.79
N TRP A 482 8.26 -14.24 14.25
CA TRP A 482 8.93 -13.22 13.45
C TRP A 482 9.51 -13.76 12.15
N SER A 483 9.73 -12.85 11.21
CA SER A 483 10.26 -13.17 9.89
C SER A 483 10.91 -11.94 9.26
N GLY A 484 12.08 -12.14 8.65
CA GLY A 484 12.71 -11.16 7.77
C GLY A 484 12.02 -10.99 6.41
N ALA A 485 11.02 -11.83 6.09
CA ALA A 485 10.11 -11.61 4.97
C ALA A 485 8.87 -10.84 5.44
N HIS A 486 8.46 -9.80 4.71
CA HIS A 486 7.14 -9.16 4.85
C HIS A 486 6.09 -9.80 3.92
N ASP A 487 4.83 -9.40 4.10
CA ASP A 487 3.71 -9.68 3.20
C ASP A 487 3.36 -11.15 2.95
N LEU A 488 3.81 -12.11 3.77
CA LEU A 488 3.30 -13.48 3.67
C LEU A 488 1.78 -13.56 3.99
N PRO A 489 1.00 -14.41 3.29
CA PRO A 489 1.36 -15.31 2.21
C PRO A 489 0.96 -14.70 0.86
N ARG A 490 1.28 -13.43 0.60
CA ARG A 490 0.97 -12.79 -0.69
C ARG A 490 1.77 -13.48 -1.80
N PRO A 491 1.14 -13.84 -2.93
CA PRO A 491 1.85 -14.52 -4.02
C PRO A 491 3.08 -13.78 -4.52
N LYS A 492 3.03 -12.42 -4.57
CA LYS A 492 4.17 -11.58 -4.94
C LYS A 492 5.46 -11.89 -4.16
N MET A 493 5.36 -12.26 -2.88
CA MET A 493 6.51 -12.46 -2.01
C MET A 493 7.18 -13.81 -2.19
N PHE A 494 6.44 -14.79 -2.73
CA PHE A 494 6.93 -16.15 -2.85
C PHE A 494 7.15 -16.61 -4.29
N ARG A 495 7.02 -15.71 -5.27
CA ARG A 495 7.31 -16.01 -6.69
C ARG A 495 8.75 -16.44 -6.94
N SER A 496 9.69 -16.01 -6.11
CA SER A 496 11.09 -16.44 -6.17
C SER A 496 11.32 -17.83 -5.57
N GLY A 497 10.37 -18.36 -4.79
CA GLY A 497 10.39 -19.70 -4.18
C GLY A 497 11.46 -19.94 -3.11
N ASN A 498 12.40 -19.02 -2.91
CA ASN A 498 13.52 -19.18 -1.97
C ASN A 498 13.24 -18.45 -0.65
N PHE A 499 12.63 -19.15 0.30
CA PHE A 499 12.48 -18.66 1.67
C PHE A 499 13.70 -18.90 2.55
N ASP A 500 14.67 -19.70 2.09
CA ASP A 500 15.87 -19.99 2.87
C ASP A 500 16.75 -18.76 3.09
N ARG A 501 16.53 -17.69 2.32
CA ARG A 501 17.18 -16.38 2.50
C ARG A 501 16.67 -15.57 3.68
N TYR A 502 15.49 -15.91 4.22
CA TYR A 502 14.86 -15.14 5.28
C TYR A 502 15.09 -15.80 6.63
N ALA A 503 15.60 -15.02 7.57
CA ALA A 503 15.67 -15.41 8.98
C ALA A 503 14.29 -15.28 9.65
N GLY A 504 14.10 -15.94 10.78
CA GLY A 504 12.89 -15.80 11.59
C GLY A 504 12.84 -16.80 12.73
N GLY A 505 11.75 -16.76 13.49
CA GLY A 505 11.54 -17.70 14.58
C GLY A 505 10.57 -17.21 15.64
N ALA A 506 10.73 -17.73 16.85
CA ALA A 506 9.96 -17.37 18.02
C ALA A 506 10.78 -16.54 19.02
N ALA A 507 10.08 -15.65 19.73
CA ALA A 507 10.60 -14.95 20.88
C ALA A 507 9.64 -15.07 22.07
N VAL A 508 10.17 -14.98 23.28
CA VAL A 508 9.41 -15.01 24.54
C VAL A 508 9.62 -13.71 25.30
N SER A 509 8.56 -13.23 25.93
CA SER A 509 8.56 -12.09 26.85
C SER A 509 8.04 -12.51 28.21
N ASP A 510 8.57 -11.90 29.27
CA ASP A 510 8.15 -12.06 30.68
C ASP A 510 7.61 -10.75 31.28
N ASP A 511 7.55 -9.68 30.48
CA ASP A 511 7.19 -8.32 30.91
C ASP A 511 6.06 -7.70 30.07
N GLY A 512 5.29 -8.56 29.37
CA GLY A 512 4.15 -8.17 28.55
C GLY A 512 4.56 -7.58 27.20
N GLY A 513 5.64 -8.06 26.59
CA GLY A 513 6.07 -7.61 25.25
C GLY A 513 6.85 -6.29 25.25
N ARG A 514 7.29 -5.80 26.41
CA ARG A 514 8.20 -4.64 26.51
C ARG A 514 9.59 -5.03 26.03
N SER A 515 10.07 -6.20 26.45
CA SER A 515 11.31 -6.79 25.96
C SER A 515 11.12 -8.28 25.61
N TRP A 516 11.97 -8.76 24.71
CA TRP A 516 11.92 -10.10 24.17
C TRP A 516 13.26 -10.83 24.31
N ARG A 517 13.19 -12.16 24.38
CA ARG A 517 14.35 -13.05 24.21
C ARG A 517 14.08 -14.05 23.11
N VAL A 518 15.11 -14.32 22.30
CA VAL A 518 15.07 -15.38 21.28
C VAL A 518 14.71 -16.73 21.90
N SER A 519 13.76 -17.42 21.28
CA SER A 519 13.20 -18.71 21.72
C SER A 519 13.28 -19.73 20.59
N ASN A 520 14.48 -19.92 20.01
CA ASN A 520 14.67 -20.64 18.73
C ASN A 520 15.39 -21.98 18.81
N ALA A 521 15.75 -22.49 20.00
CA ALA A 521 16.51 -23.73 20.06
C ALA A 521 15.70 -24.89 19.42
N GLY A 522 16.30 -25.61 18.48
CA GLY A 522 15.63 -26.66 17.71
C GLY A 522 14.85 -26.19 16.47
N LEU A 523 14.66 -24.88 16.28
CA LEU A 523 14.21 -24.31 15.00
C LEU A 523 15.41 -24.09 14.05
N PRO A 524 15.23 -24.22 12.73
CA PRO A 524 16.21 -23.74 11.75
C PRO A 524 16.43 -22.22 11.86
N GLU A 525 17.63 -21.71 11.58
CA GLU A 525 17.91 -20.27 11.58
C GLU A 525 17.07 -19.51 10.53
N ASN A 526 16.78 -20.16 9.40
CA ASN A 526 15.96 -19.64 8.31
C ASN A 526 14.50 -20.08 8.43
N CYS A 527 13.88 -19.86 9.58
CA CYS A 527 12.50 -20.26 9.87
C CYS A 527 11.56 -19.03 9.95
N PRO A 528 11.20 -18.39 8.83
CA PRO A 528 10.20 -17.32 8.83
C PRO A 528 8.90 -17.87 9.41
N SER A 529 8.46 -17.34 10.55
CA SER A 529 7.39 -17.92 11.36
C SER A 529 6.15 -17.03 11.33
N THR A 530 4.97 -17.62 11.07
CA THR A 530 3.75 -16.84 10.75
C THR A 530 2.62 -16.99 11.76
N TYR A 531 2.65 -18.03 12.61
CA TYR A 531 1.62 -18.24 13.61
C TYR A 531 2.14 -19.04 14.81
N ILE A 532 1.58 -18.79 15.98
CA ILE A 532 1.83 -19.55 17.19
C ILE A 532 0.53 -19.71 17.98
N VAL A 533 0.32 -20.90 18.54
CA VAL A 533 -0.79 -21.19 19.46
C VAL A 533 -0.28 -21.89 20.72
N LEU A 534 -0.97 -21.65 21.83
CA LEU A 534 -0.71 -22.18 23.16
C LEU A 534 -1.78 -23.23 23.53
N ASP A 535 -1.37 -24.34 24.12
CA ASP A 535 -2.30 -25.24 24.82
C ASP A 535 -2.47 -24.81 26.27
N GLU A 536 -3.59 -24.17 26.58
CA GLU A 536 -3.93 -23.67 27.92
C GLU A 536 -4.12 -24.79 28.96
N ASN A 537 -4.30 -26.05 28.53
CA ASN A 537 -4.43 -27.19 29.44
C ASN A 537 -3.07 -27.77 29.87
N SER A 538 -1.97 -27.32 29.26
CA SER A 538 -0.63 -27.76 29.61
C SER A 538 -0.10 -27.07 30.88
N PRO A 539 0.84 -27.67 31.63
CA PRO A 539 1.35 -27.09 32.89
C PRO A 539 1.94 -25.69 32.71
N LEU A 540 1.67 -24.79 33.66
CA LEU A 540 2.05 -23.36 33.61
C LEU A 540 3.56 -23.15 33.40
N GLU A 541 4.38 -23.98 34.04
CA GLU A 541 5.84 -23.92 33.98
C GLU A 541 6.44 -24.48 32.68
N SER A 542 5.65 -25.23 31.90
CA SER A 542 6.10 -25.95 30.71
C SER A 542 5.01 -25.99 29.65
N ARG A 543 4.48 -24.80 29.31
CA ARG A 543 3.42 -24.67 28.32
C ARG A 543 3.77 -25.39 27.02
N THR A 544 2.78 -26.07 26.44
CA THR A 544 2.90 -26.65 25.10
C THR A 544 2.52 -25.60 24.05
N LEU A 545 3.38 -25.43 23.06
CA LEU A 545 3.25 -24.43 22.00
C LEU A 545 3.36 -25.11 20.62
N TYR A 546 2.63 -24.58 19.64
CA TYR A 546 2.73 -24.99 18.24
C TYR A 546 2.98 -23.78 17.35
N LEU A 547 3.93 -23.90 16.43
CA LEU A 547 4.39 -22.82 15.57
C LEU A 547 4.30 -23.20 14.09
N CYS A 548 3.84 -22.26 13.25
CA CYS A 548 3.91 -22.34 11.80
C CYS A 548 5.22 -21.74 11.28
N GLY A 549 6.09 -22.57 10.71
CA GLY A 549 7.25 -22.12 9.93
C GLY A 549 6.92 -22.14 8.45
N PHE A 550 6.91 -20.98 7.80
CA PHE A 550 6.53 -20.84 6.40
C PHE A 550 7.55 -21.52 5.49
N GLY A 551 7.10 -22.47 4.67
CA GLY A 551 7.97 -23.33 3.86
C GLY A 551 8.70 -24.43 4.67
N LYS A 552 8.49 -24.51 5.99
CA LYS A 552 9.19 -25.44 6.90
C LYS A 552 8.26 -26.45 7.58
N GLY A 553 6.97 -26.15 7.67
CA GLY A 553 5.95 -26.98 8.32
C GLY A 553 5.63 -26.51 9.73
N VAL A 554 5.18 -27.44 10.58
CA VAL A 554 4.79 -27.15 11.97
C VAL A 554 5.88 -27.59 12.93
N PHE A 555 6.11 -26.80 13.97
CA PHE A 555 7.00 -27.11 15.09
C PHE A 555 6.22 -27.12 16.41
N LYS A 556 6.73 -27.86 17.38
CA LYS A 556 6.13 -28.04 18.71
C LYS A 556 7.18 -27.84 19.79
N SER A 557 6.80 -27.19 20.87
CA SER A 557 7.55 -27.15 22.13
C SER A 557 6.64 -27.66 23.25
N THR A 558 7.21 -28.38 24.22
CA THR A 558 6.52 -28.83 25.44
C THR A 558 7.20 -28.32 26.71
N ASP A 559 8.04 -27.29 26.57
CA ASP A 559 8.89 -26.73 27.62
C ASP A 559 8.83 -25.18 27.62
N GLY A 560 7.67 -24.62 27.25
CA GLY A 560 7.44 -23.18 27.25
C GLY A 560 8.22 -22.41 26.18
N GLY A 561 8.55 -23.06 25.06
CA GLY A 561 9.29 -22.49 23.94
C GLY A 561 10.81 -22.58 24.06
N ALA A 562 11.33 -23.22 25.12
CA ALA A 562 12.77 -23.35 25.34
C ALA A 562 13.43 -24.24 24.28
N ASN A 563 12.78 -25.32 23.84
CA ASN A 563 13.21 -26.15 22.72
C ASN A 563 12.02 -26.52 21.81
N TRP A 564 12.31 -26.61 20.51
CA TRP A 564 11.36 -26.96 19.48
C TRP A 564 11.75 -28.24 18.76
N SER A 565 10.76 -29.07 18.47
CA SER A 565 10.86 -30.25 17.61
C SER A 565 9.98 -30.07 16.38
N LYS A 566 10.46 -30.55 15.23
CA LYS A 566 9.66 -30.58 14.00
C LYS A 566 8.50 -31.57 14.16
N GLY A 567 7.29 -31.12 13.85
CA GLY A 567 6.11 -31.98 13.83
C GLY A 567 6.07 -32.92 12.63
N GLY A 568 4.96 -33.67 12.54
CA GLY A 568 4.69 -34.61 11.46
C GLY A 568 4.74 -34.01 10.07
N ALA A 569 5.01 -34.84 9.06
CA ALA A 569 5.01 -34.40 7.68
C ALA A 569 3.59 -34.05 7.21
N ILE A 570 3.41 -32.81 6.73
CA ILE A 570 2.17 -32.38 6.06
C ILE A 570 2.05 -33.12 4.72
N PRO A 571 0.89 -33.74 4.39
CA PRO A 571 0.69 -34.39 3.09
C PRO A 571 0.86 -33.43 1.90
N GLY A 572 1.50 -33.91 0.83
CA GLY A 572 1.75 -33.11 -0.38
C GLY A 572 3.04 -32.27 -0.35
N PRO A 573 3.39 -31.57 -1.44
CA PRO A 573 4.66 -30.86 -1.57
C PRO A 573 4.68 -29.50 -0.82
N ASN A 574 3.54 -28.83 -0.70
CA ASN A 574 3.46 -27.49 -0.13
C ASN A 574 3.64 -27.49 1.40
N LYS A 575 4.64 -26.75 1.90
CA LYS A 575 4.98 -26.64 3.33
C LYS A 575 4.73 -25.25 3.92
N ASN A 576 3.95 -24.42 3.24
CA ASN A 576 3.58 -23.06 3.66
C ASN A 576 2.55 -23.07 4.80
N ALA A 577 2.90 -23.66 5.94
CA ALA A 577 2.12 -23.59 7.16
C ALA A 577 1.87 -22.12 7.50
N TRP A 578 0.59 -21.74 7.57
CA TRP A 578 0.18 -20.32 7.58
C TRP A 578 -0.56 -19.95 8.86
N GLN A 579 -1.58 -20.72 9.24
CA GLN A 579 -2.38 -20.51 10.45
C GLN A 579 -2.67 -21.85 11.13
N LEU A 580 -2.70 -21.86 12.46
CA LEU A 580 -3.10 -23.01 13.27
C LEU A 580 -4.28 -22.62 14.17
N ALA A 581 -5.19 -23.56 14.38
CA ALA A 581 -6.19 -23.51 15.44
C ALA A 581 -6.03 -24.76 16.32
N LEU A 582 -6.02 -24.57 17.65
CA LEU A 582 -6.08 -25.65 18.62
C LEU A 582 -7.50 -25.68 19.21
N LEU A 583 -8.20 -26.79 19.02
CA LEU A 583 -9.57 -26.96 19.51
C LEU A 583 -9.56 -27.40 20.98
N PRO A 584 -10.63 -27.16 21.76
CA PRO A 584 -10.75 -27.65 23.13
C PRO A 584 -10.60 -29.18 23.28
N THR A 585 -10.80 -29.93 22.20
CA THR A 585 -10.59 -31.39 22.16
C THR A 585 -9.13 -31.81 22.06
N GLY A 586 -8.18 -30.87 21.94
CA GLY A 586 -6.77 -31.11 21.63
C GLY A 586 -6.47 -31.32 20.14
N ARG A 587 -7.51 -31.27 19.28
CA ARG A 587 -7.34 -31.39 17.82
C ARG A 587 -6.73 -30.11 17.25
N LEU A 588 -5.72 -30.26 16.40
CA LEU A 588 -5.15 -29.17 15.62
C LEU A 588 -5.80 -29.10 14.23
N VAL A 589 -6.07 -27.89 13.77
CA VAL A 589 -6.44 -27.58 12.38
C VAL A 589 -5.40 -26.64 11.80
N LEU A 590 -4.69 -27.10 10.77
CA LEU A 590 -3.62 -26.38 10.08
C LEU A 590 -4.13 -25.89 8.72
N LEU A 591 -3.91 -24.61 8.45
CA LEU A 591 -4.04 -24.02 7.13
C LEU A 591 -2.66 -23.92 6.49
N VAL A 592 -2.56 -24.45 5.27
CA VAL A 592 -1.41 -24.26 4.39
C VAL A 592 -1.82 -23.30 3.28
N ALA A 593 -1.16 -22.15 3.22
CA ALA A 593 -1.42 -21.18 2.17
C ALA A 593 -0.99 -21.72 0.80
N ARG A 594 -1.67 -21.27 -0.26
CA ARG A 594 -1.22 -21.53 -1.65
C ARG A 594 0.23 -21.05 -1.81
N GLY A 595 1.02 -21.75 -2.62
CA GLY A 595 2.44 -21.44 -2.80
C GLY A 595 2.86 -21.46 -4.28
N LEU A 596 4.16 -21.29 -4.51
CA LEU A 596 4.80 -21.51 -5.80
C LEU A 596 6.00 -22.44 -5.61
N GLU A 597 6.08 -23.48 -6.43
CA GLU A 597 7.22 -24.41 -6.49
C GLU A 597 7.72 -24.47 -7.94
N ASN A 598 8.99 -24.19 -8.18
CA ASN A 598 9.56 -24.09 -9.54
C ASN A 598 8.75 -23.17 -10.48
N ARG A 599 8.23 -22.05 -9.95
CA ARG A 599 7.34 -21.09 -10.63
C ARG A 599 5.98 -21.67 -11.06
N GLN A 600 5.62 -22.86 -10.59
CA GLN A 600 4.30 -23.45 -10.77
C GLN A 600 3.48 -23.29 -9.49
N LEU A 601 2.20 -22.94 -9.65
CA LEU A 601 1.29 -22.78 -8.53
C LEU A 601 1.11 -24.12 -7.82
N VAL A 602 1.33 -24.15 -6.52
CA VAL A 602 1.02 -25.32 -5.68
C VAL A 602 -0.15 -24.98 -4.77
N ASP A 603 -1.11 -25.90 -4.70
CA ASP A 603 -2.34 -25.71 -3.96
C ASP A 603 -2.06 -25.59 -2.46
N GLY A 604 -2.82 -24.73 -1.80
CA GLY A 604 -2.98 -24.73 -0.35
C GLY A 604 -3.97 -25.80 0.10
N GLY A 605 -4.14 -25.95 1.40
CA GLY A 605 -5.01 -26.98 1.95
C GLY A 605 -5.30 -26.81 3.43
N VAL A 606 -6.24 -27.61 3.92
CA VAL A 606 -6.57 -27.71 5.34
C VAL A 606 -6.22 -29.11 5.80
N PHE A 607 -5.55 -29.19 6.95
CA PHE A 607 -5.10 -30.45 7.55
C PHE A 607 -5.49 -30.51 9.00
N THR A 608 -5.67 -31.72 9.53
CA THR A 608 -5.96 -31.92 10.95
C THR A 608 -5.05 -32.94 11.58
N SER A 609 -4.78 -32.77 12.87
CA SER A 609 -4.05 -33.73 13.70
C SER A 609 -4.82 -33.94 15.00
N ASP A 610 -5.07 -35.19 15.35
CA ASP A 610 -5.68 -35.61 16.63
C ASP A 610 -4.63 -36.17 17.61
N ASP A 611 -3.35 -36.12 17.24
CA ASP A 611 -2.22 -36.67 17.98
C ASP A 611 -1.16 -35.60 18.28
N ALA A 612 -1.60 -34.38 18.58
CA ALA A 612 -0.73 -33.29 19.03
C ALA A 612 0.39 -32.94 18.02
N GLY A 613 0.08 -32.98 16.71
CA GLY A 613 0.94 -32.55 15.62
C GLY A 613 1.90 -33.63 15.09
N GLU A 614 1.80 -34.87 15.57
CA GLU A 614 2.69 -35.97 15.16
C GLU A 614 2.31 -36.55 13.78
N SER A 615 1.03 -36.56 13.42
CA SER A 615 0.56 -36.91 12.08
C SER A 615 -0.57 -36.00 11.58
N TRP A 616 -0.60 -35.76 10.27
CA TRP A 616 -1.54 -34.86 9.62
C TRP A 616 -2.41 -35.57 8.58
N GLN A 617 -3.70 -35.30 8.63
CA GLN A 617 -4.70 -35.81 7.69
C GLN A 617 -5.26 -34.66 6.86
N THR A 618 -5.40 -34.87 5.55
CA THR A 618 -6.04 -33.87 4.66
C THR A 618 -7.53 -33.77 4.96
N LEU A 619 -8.01 -32.54 5.17
CA LEU A 619 -9.44 -32.23 5.20
C LEU A 619 -9.87 -31.81 3.79
N SER A 620 -10.77 -32.60 3.17
CA SER A 620 -11.18 -32.37 1.79
C SER A 620 -11.94 -31.05 1.62
N LEU A 621 -11.58 -30.31 0.58
CA LEU A 621 -12.27 -29.08 0.17
C LEU A 621 -13.09 -29.33 -1.11
N PRO A 622 -14.12 -28.51 -1.40
CA PRO A 622 -14.85 -28.59 -2.66
C PRO A 622 -13.92 -28.48 -3.88
N GLN A 623 -14.32 -29.09 -5.01
CA GLN A 623 -13.55 -29.03 -6.25
C GLN A 623 -13.25 -27.58 -6.66
N GLY A 624 -11.99 -27.30 -7.03
CA GLY A 624 -11.52 -25.97 -7.44
C GLY A 624 -11.08 -25.05 -6.30
N VAL A 625 -11.38 -25.39 -5.04
CA VAL A 625 -10.96 -24.62 -3.86
C VAL A 625 -9.55 -25.03 -3.43
N ASN A 626 -8.61 -24.07 -3.39
CA ASN A 626 -7.20 -24.37 -3.13
C ASN A 626 -6.37 -23.22 -2.54
N ALA A 627 -7.00 -22.15 -2.02
CA ALA A 627 -6.28 -21.08 -1.30
C ALA A 627 -7.02 -20.68 -0.01
N PRO A 628 -6.95 -21.52 1.04
CA PRO A 628 -7.39 -21.12 2.37
C PRO A 628 -6.46 -20.03 2.94
N ASN A 629 -7.05 -18.96 3.46
CA ASN A 629 -6.33 -17.83 4.04
C ASN A 629 -6.61 -17.59 5.53
N ALA A 630 -7.83 -17.87 5.99
CA ALA A 630 -8.15 -17.80 7.41
C ALA A 630 -9.24 -18.79 7.80
N LEU A 631 -9.17 -19.26 9.03
CA LEU A 631 -10.17 -20.11 9.67
C LEU A 631 -10.71 -19.44 10.93
N ALA A 632 -12.03 -19.44 11.08
CA ALA A 632 -12.67 -19.17 12.36
C ALA A 632 -13.46 -20.39 12.80
N VAL A 633 -13.27 -20.80 14.05
CA VAL A 633 -13.96 -21.93 14.67
C VAL A 633 -14.91 -21.39 15.72
N ASP A 634 -16.13 -21.91 15.77
CA ASP A 634 -17.06 -21.57 16.83
C ASP A 634 -16.59 -22.22 18.16
N PRO A 635 -16.28 -21.42 19.19
CA PRO A 635 -15.79 -21.95 20.46
C PRO A 635 -16.83 -22.80 21.20
N ALA A 636 -18.13 -22.55 21.00
CA ALA A 636 -19.21 -23.30 21.63
C ALA A 636 -19.60 -24.55 20.83
N LYS A 637 -19.31 -24.58 19.52
CA LYS A 637 -19.65 -25.68 18.61
C LYS A 637 -18.51 -25.91 17.61
N PRO A 638 -17.41 -26.58 18.02
CA PRO A 638 -16.22 -26.71 17.17
C PRO A 638 -16.45 -27.44 15.84
N GLU A 639 -17.57 -28.16 15.68
CA GLU A 639 -18.01 -28.70 14.40
C GLU A 639 -18.39 -27.64 13.36
N ARG A 640 -18.71 -26.43 13.82
CA ARG A 640 -19.00 -25.26 13.00
C ARG A 640 -17.73 -24.45 12.77
N MET A 641 -17.33 -24.31 11.51
CA MET A 641 -16.17 -23.53 11.11
C MET A 641 -16.46 -22.72 9.85
N PHE A 642 -15.75 -21.60 9.71
CA PHE A 642 -15.76 -20.75 8.52
C PHE A 642 -14.35 -20.66 7.94
N LEU A 643 -14.25 -20.84 6.63
CA LEU A 643 -12.99 -20.84 5.90
C LEU A 643 -13.00 -19.72 4.84
N ALA A 644 -12.16 -18.71 5.04
CA ALA A 644 -11.91 -17.63 4.10
C ALA A 644 -10.97 -18.10 2.99
N LEU A 645 -11.32 -17.77 1.75
CA LEU A 645 -10.66 -18.26 0.56
C LEU A 645 -10.27 -17.11 -0.38
N TRP A 646 -9.11 -17.29 -1.01
CA TRP A 646 -8.74 -16.53 -2.20
C TRP A 646 -9.14 -17.28 -3.48
N PRO A 647 -9.66 -16.57 -4.49
CA PRO A 647 -9.98 -17.18 -5.76
C PRO A 647 -8.72 -17.54 -6.57
N ARG A 648 -8.97 -18.21 -7.69
CA ARG A 648 -8.01 -18.46 -8.75
C ARG A 648 -8.52 -17.76 -10.01
N THR A 649 -7.61 -17.08 -10.69
CA THR A 649 -7.90 -16.52 -12.01
C THR A 649 -7.88 -17.61 -13.08
N GLU A 650 -9.02 -17.87 -13.70
CA GLU A 650 -9.19 -18.80 -14.82
C GLU A 650 -9.88 -18.08 -15.98
N ASN A 651 -9.21 -17.98 -17.14
CA ASN A 651 -9.72 -17.28 -18.33
C ASN A 651 -10.21 -15.84 -18.05
N GLY A 652 -9.49 -15.11 -17.18
CA GLY A 652 -9.83 -13.74 -16.80
C GLY A 652 -11.01 -13.61 -15.83
N ARG A 653 -11.40 -14.69 -15.16
CA ARG A 653 -12.45 -14.71 -14.12
C ARG A 653 -11.91 -15.30 -12.83
N GLU A 654 -12.38 -14.81 -11.70
CA GLU A 654 -12.05 -15.35 -10.39
C GLU A 654 -13.02 -16.47 -10.00
N THR A 655 -12.50 -17.63 -9.62
CA THR A 655 -13.29 -18.80 -9.19
C THR A 655 -12.71 -19.42 -7.91
N GLY A 656 -13.56 -20.08 -7.11
CA GLY A 656 -13.12 -20.85 -5.95
C GLY A 656 -12.70 -20.03 -4.71
N GLY A 657 -12.97 -18.73 -4.68
CA GLY A 657 -12.78 -17.85 -3.52
C GLY A 657 -14.01 -17.78 -2.60
N GLY A 658 -14.13 -16.67 -1.86
CA GLY A 658 -15.28 -16.40 -0.99
C GLY A 658 -15.13 -16.95 0.43
N LEU A 659 -16.27 -17.30 1.03
CA LEU A 659 -16.35 -17.89 2.38
C LEU A 659 -17.11 -19.21 2.32
N LEU A 660 -16.52 -20.26 2.89
CA LEU A 660 -17.21 -21.53 3.13
C LEU A 660 -17.55 -21.67 4.61
N ARG A 661 -18.65 -22.38 4.89
CA ARG A 661 -19.07 -22.80 6.22
C ARG A 661 -19.24 -24.31 6.26
N THR A 662 -18.83 -24.93 7.35
CA THR A 662 -19.17 -26.32 7.69
C THR A 662 -19.91 -26.35 9.03
N GLU A 663 -20.73 -27.38 9.23
CA GLU A 663 -21.46 -27.68 10.48
C GLU A 663 -21.14 -29.10 10.98
N ASP A 664 -20.17 -29.79 10.35
CA ASP A 664 -19.87 -31.20 10.57
C ASP A 664 -18.36 -31.50 10.62
N SER A 665 -17.57 -30.53 11.11
CA SER A 665 -16.11 -30.60 11.21
C SER A 665 -15.41 -30.75 9.85
N GLY A 666 -15.98 -30.15 8.80
CA GLY A 666 -15.40 -30.11 7.46
C GLY A 666 -15.64 -31.37 6.61
N LYS A 667 -16.60 -32.24 6.99
CA LYS A 667 -17.04 -33.35 6.14
C LYS A 667 -17.83 -32.84 4.93
N SER A 668 -18.58 -31.75 5.11
CA SER A 668 -19.25 -31.02 4.05
C SER A 668 -19.10 -29.51 4.23
N TRP A 669 -19.11 -28.79 3.10
CA TRP A 669 -18.92 -27.34 3.05
C TRP A 669 -20.02 -26.68 2.21
N GLN A 670 -20.56 -25.58 2.71
CA GLN A 670 -21.50 -24.71 2.01
C GLN A 670 -20.83 -23.35 1.75
N ARG A 671 -20.94 -22.85 0.52
CA ARG A 671 -20.52 -21.48 0.22
C ARG A 671 -21.55 -20.49 0.70
N VAL A 672 -21.11 -19.53 1.50
CA VAL A 672 -21.94 -18.53 2.18
C VAL A 672 -21.57 -17.10 1.79
N PHE A 673 -20.55 -16.90 0.96
CA PHE A 673 -20.20 -15.62 0.34
C PHE A 673 -19.70 -15.83 -1.09
N ARG A 674 -19.79 -14.81 -1.94
CA ARG A 674 -19.53 -14.89 -3.39
C ARG A 674 -18.16 -15.50 -3.73
N GLU A 675 -18.13 -16.32 -4.78
CA GLU A 675 -16.94 -17.13 -5.15
C GLU A 675 -15.82 -16.35 -5.85
N ASP A 676 -16.13 -15.16 -6.35
CA ASP A 676 -15.20 -14.26 -7.03
C ASP A 676 -14.52 -13.28 -6.05
N ALA A 677 -14.83 -13.35 -4.75
CA ALA A 677 -14.25 -12.48 -3.73
C ALA A 677 -12.93 -13.01 -3.18
N HIS A 678 -11.96 -12.11 -3.03
CA HIS A 678 -10.78 -12.32 -2.20
C HIS A 678 -11.13 -12.07 -0.72
N VAL A 679 -11.64 -13.08 -0.01
CA VAL A 679 -11.90 -12.96 1.43
C VAL A 679 -10.61 -13.32 2.17
N PHE A 680 -10.05 -12.36 2.91
CA PHE A 680 -8.79 -12.59 3.61
C PHE A 680 -9.04 -13.21 4.99
N SER A 681 -9.94 -12.62 5.77
CA SER A 681 -10.20 -13.04 7.14
C SER A 681 -11.67 -13.18 7.44
N VAL A 682 -11.97 -14.06 8.39
CA VAL A 682 -13.28 -14.25 9.02
C VAL A 682 -13.10 -14.22 10.54
N ALA A 683 -14.04 -13.62 11.25
CA ALA A 683 -14.11 -13.67 12.71
C ALA A 683 -15.55 -13.84 13.18
N LEU A 684 -15.70 -14.43 14.37
CA LEU A 684 -16.98 -14.62 15.04
C LEU A 684 -17.03 -13.70 16.25
N GLU A 685 -18.19 -13.08 16.50
CA GLU A 685 -18.41 -12.37 17.76
C GLU A 685 -18.33 -13.38 18.93
N PRO A 686 -17.47 -13.18 19.95
CA PRO A 686 -17.24 -14.17 21.01
C PRO A 686 -18.52 -14.62 21.73
N GLU A 687 -19.37 -13.65 22.08
CA GLU A 687 -20.62 -13.89 22.82
C GLU A 687 -21.82 -14.26 21.90
N ASN A 688 -21.66 -14.11 20.59
CA ASN A 688 -22.69 -14.48 19.62
C ASN A 688 -22.07 -15.01 18.32
N PRO A 689 -21.64 -16.28 18.27
CA PRO A 689 -20.97 -16.83 17.10
C PRO A 689 -21.84 -16.93 15.82
N SER A 690 -23.14 -16.57 15.88
CA SER A 690 -23.96 -16.37 14.67
C SER A 690 -23.68 -15.04 13.97
N ARG A 691 -23.08 -14.09 14.68
CA ARG A 691 -22.60 -12.83 14.15
C ARG A 691 -21.19 -13.03 13.61
N VAL A 692 -21.05 -12.92 12.29
CA VAL A 692 -19.83 -13.21 11.54
C VAL A 692 -19.37 -11.92 10.87
N TYR A 693 -18.08 -11.66 10.92
CA TYR A 693 -17.45 -10.58 10.18
C TYR A 693 -16.46 -11.15 9.17
N ILE A 694 -16.38 -10.53 8.00
CA ILE A 694 -15.32 -10.79 7.02
C ILE A 694 -14.66 -9.49 6.59
N ASN A 695 -13.36 -9.57 6.30
CA ASN A 695 -12.63 -8.48 5.67
C ASN A 695 -12.15 -8.93 4.29
N THR A 696 -12.48 -8.16 3.25
CA THR A 696 -12.16 -8.53 1.87
C THR A 696 -10.97 -7.73 1.36
N PHE A 697 -10.19 -8.36 0.50
CA PHE A 697 -9.13 -7.72 -0.24
C PHE A 697 -9.68 -6.81 -1.35
N ASP A 698 -10.97 -6.89 -1.68
CA ASP A 698 -11.55 -6.23 -2.84
C ASP A 698 -11.93 -4.76 -2.59
N SER A 699 -12.40 -4.38 -1.39
CA SER A 699 -12.61 -2.97 -0.96
C SER A 699 -13.26 -2.83 0.43
N ALA A 700 -13.98 -3.81 0.95
CA ALA A 700 -14.82 -3.58 2.13
C ALA A 700 -14.86 -4.76 3.10
N ALA A 701 -15.34 -4.49 4.31
CA ALA A 701 -15.70 -5.50 5.28
C ALA A 701 -17.22 -5.72 5.31
N PHE A 702 -17.65 -6.91 5.71
CA PHE A 702 -19.06 -7.30 5.76
C PHE A 702 -19.39 -7.96 7.09
N THR A 703 -20.62 -7.81 7.54
CA THR A 703 -21.17 -8.47 8.71
C THR A 703 -22.40 -9.28 8.35
N SER A 704 -22.55 -10.44 8.99
CA SER A 704 -23.73 -11.29 8.94
C SER A 704 -24.23 -11.48 10.36
N ALA A 705 -25.54 -11.34 10.60
CA ALA A 705 -26.15 -11.59 11.90
C ALA A 705 -26.72 -13.00 12.05
N ASP A 706 -26.68 -13.81 10.99
CA ASP A 706 -27.47 -15.04 10.86
C ASP A 706 -26.64 -16.27 10.42
N GLY A 707 -25.33 -16.25 10.72
CA GLY A 707 -24.39 -17.33 10.45
C GLY A 707 -23.97 -17.44 8.99
N GLY A 708 -23.91 -16.31 8.27
CA GLY A 708 -23.52 -16.22 6.86
C GLY A 708 -24.66 -16.45 5.87
N ARG A 709 -25.93 -16.43 6.29
CA ARG A 709 -27.06 -16.59 5.35
C ARG A 709 -27.37 -15.30 4.60
N SER A 710 -27.18 -14.15 5.24
CA SER A 710 -27.26 -12.82 4.66
C SER A 710 -26.09 -11.95 5.12
N TRP A 711 -25.72 -10.96 4.31
CA TRP A 711 -24.58 -10.08 4.56
C TRP A 711 -24.92 -8.62 4.33
N ASN A 712 -24.37 -7.76 5.18
CA ASN A 712 -24.41 -6.31 5.02
C ASN A 712 -22.98 -5.79 4.95
N LYS A 713 -22.74 -4.84 4.05
CA LYS A 713 -21.48 -4.09 4.03
C LYS A 713 -21.36 -3.28 5.32
N ILE A 714 -20.18 -3.31 5.94
CA ILE A 714 -19.88 -2.48 7.11
C ILE A 714 -19.62 -1.06 6.63
N ARG A 715 -20.56 -0.15 6.95
CA ARG A 715 -20.52 1.24 6.49
C ARG A 715 -19.38 2.03 7.17
N GLY A 716 -18.70 2.87 6.38
CA GLY A 716 -17.58 3.72 6.85
C GLY A 716 -16.19 3.10 6.73
N TYR A 717 -16.09 1.90 6.16
CA TYR A 717 -14.83 1.26 5.80
C TYR A 717 -14.86 0.83 4.33
N ASP A 718 -13.95 1.39 3.53
CA ASP A 718 -13.87 1.18 2.08
C ASP A 718 -12.43 0.90 1.59
N PHE A 719 -11.51 0.60 2.52
CA PHE A 719 -10.12 0.28 2.18
C PHE A 719 -10.02 -1.07 1.46
N LYS A 720 -9.44 -1.03 0.26
CA LYS A 720 -9.11 -2.23 -0.52
C LYS A 720 -7.81 -2.82 0.02
N TRP A 721 -7.73 -4.15 0.02
CA TRP A 721 -6.66 -4.91 0.69
C TRP A 721 -6.82 -5.03 2.21
N GLY A 722 -8.07 -5.19 2.65
CA GLY A 722 -8.36 -5.60 4.02
C GLY A 722 -7.71 -6.95 4.37
N HIS A 723 -7.19 -7.04 5.59
CA HIS A 723 -6.45 -8.18 6.09
C HIS A 723 -7.26 -8.93 7.16
N ARG A 724 -7.15 -8.59 8.46
CA ARG A 724 -7.91 -9.25 9.52
C ARG A 724 -9.10 -8.43 10.00
N VAL A 725 -10.06 -9.16 10.58
CA VAL A 725 -11.10 -8.61 11.43
C VAL A 725 -10.97 -9.24 12.80
N ILE A 726 -10.99 -8.43 13.85
CA ILE A 726 -10.73 -8.85 15.23
C ILE A 726 -11.76 -8.17 16.12
N PRO A 727 -12.72 -8.91 16.72
CA PRO A 727 -13.64 -8.36 17.71
C PRO A 727 -12.89 -7.75 18.89
N ASP A 728 -13.32 -6.58 19.35
CA ASP A 728 -12.78 -5.97 20.57
C ASP A 728 -13.35 -6.69 21.80
N LEU A 729 -12.50 -7.42 22.52
CA LEU A 729 -12.88 -8.18 23.71
C LEU A 729 -13.31 -7.30 24.89
N HIS A 730 -12.94 -6.01 24.87
CA HIS A 730 -13.26 -5.05 25.92
C HIS A 730 -14.42 -4.12 25.55
N LYS A 731 -14.78 -4.05 24.26
CA LYS A 731 -15.89 -3.22 23.74
C LYS A 731 -16.80 -4.03 22.80
N PRO A 732 -17.79 -4.76 23.34
CA PRO A 732 -18.69 -5.59 22.53
C PRO A 732 -19.36 -4.83 21.38
N GLY A 733 -19.36 -5.43 20.20
CA GLY A 733 -19.88 -4.84 18.95
C GLY A 733 -18.92 -3.84 18.28
N MET A 734 -17.74 -3.59 18.83
CA MET A 734 -16.64 -2.92 18.16
C MET A 734 -15.67 -3.95 17.59
N ILE A 735 -15.02 -3.60 16.49
CA ILE A 735 -14.05 -4.44 15.80
C ILE A 735 -12.82 -3.63 15.42
N PHE A 736 -11.68 -4.30 15.42
CA PHE A 736 -10.50 -3.85 14.70
C PHE A 736 -10.52 -4.45 13.29
N LEU A 737 -10.23 -3.61 12.29
CA LEU A 737 -9.94 -4.04 10.93
C LEU A 737 -8.49 -3.71 10.63
N THR A 738 -7.70 -4.73 10.35
CA THR A 738 -6.32 -4.56 9.91
C THR A 738 -6.25 -4.61 8.39
N THR A 739 -5.21 -4.02 7.82
CA THR A 739 -5.09 -3.87 6.36
C THR A 739 -3.67 -4.13 5.87
N PHE A 740 -3.53 -4.40 4.58
CA PHE A 740 -2.26 -4.23 3.87
C PHE A 740 -2.13 -2.78 3.40
N GLY A 741 -1.53 -1.92 4.24
CA GLY A 741 -1.10 -0.58 3.83
C GLY A 741 -2.10 0.56 4.04
N GLY A 742 -3.16 0.34 4.82
CA GLY A 742 -4.07 1.38 5.29
C GLY A 742 -4.04 1.53 6.82
N GLY A 743 -3.12 0.83 7.49
CA GLY A 743 -3.02 0.79 8.94
C GLY A 743 -4.13 0.00 9.64
N LEU A 744 -4.43 0.46 10.87
CA LEU A 744 -5.36 -0.17 11.79
C LEU A 744 -6.61 0.71 11.98
N PHE A 745 -7.77 0.11 11.77
CA PHE A 745 -9.06 0.77 11.99
C PHE A 745 -9.74 0.16 13.21
N HIS A 746 -10.43 0.98 13.99
CA HIS A 746 -11.27 0.57 15.11
C HIS A 746 -12.64 1.24 15.01
N GLY A 747 -13.73 0.47 15.03
CA GLY A 747 -15.06 1.01 14.76
C GLY A 747 -16.19 0.01 14.99
N PRO A 748 -17.45 0.44 14.76
CA PRO A 748 -18.62 -0.41 14.99
C PRO A 748 -18.72 -1.55 13.97
N GLY A 749 -18.91 -2.78 14.44
CA GLY A 749 -19.09 -3.96 13.58
C GLY A 749 -20.37 -3.95 12.74
N ASP A 750 -21.39 -3.18 13.15
CA ASP A 750 -22.60 -2.92 12.37
C ASP A 750 -22.42 -1.79 11.32
N GLY A 751 -21.26 -1.12 11.32
CA GLY A 751 -20.98 0.06 10.51
C GLY A 751 -21.41 1.37 11.15
N ASP A 752 -20.80 2.46 10.70
CA ASP A 752 -21.14 3.82 11.13
C ASP A 752 -22.32 4.35 10.28
N PRO A 753 -23.51 4.56 10.87
CA PRO A 753 -24.69 5.03 10.13
C PRO A 753 -24.55 6.47 9.61
N ARG A 754 -23.53 7.22 10.06
CA ARG A 754 -23.27 8.60 9.62
C ARG A 754 -22.19 8.70 8.56
N ALA A 755 -21.40 7.64 8.34
CA ALA A 755 -20.31 7.70 7.38
C ALA A 755 -20.84 7.95 5.95
N VAL A 756 -20.24 8.92 5.27
CA VAL A 756 -20.59 9.27 3.88
C VAL A 756 -19.65 8.50 2.94
N PRO A 757 -20.16 7.89 1.85
CA PRO A 757 -19.29 7.27 0.85
C PRO A 757 -18.38 8.30 0.18
N ASP A 758 -17.14 7.93 -0.12
CA ASP A 758 -16.22 8.80 -0.87
C ASP A 758 -16.73 9.08 -2.30
N ILE A 759 -17.36 8.09 -2.95
CA ILE A 759 -17.91 8.20 -4.31
C ILE A 759 -19.45 8.26 -4.24
N VAL A 760 -20.06 9.31 -4.78
CA VAL A 760 -21.48 9.63 -4.53
C VAL A 760 -22.44 9.34 -5.69
N ASP A 761 -21.94 9.25 -6.92
CA ASP A 761 -22.74 9.08 -8.14
C ASP A 761 -22.65 7.66 -8.73
N PHE A 762 -21.97 6.75 -8.02
CA PHE A 762 -21.68 5.41 -8.48
C PHE A 762 -22.29 4.37 -7.52
N SER A 763 -23.35 3.68 -7.96
CA SER A 763 -23.96 2.59 -7.18
C SER A 763 -22.93 1.51 -6.87
N GLN A 764 -23.01 0.91 -5.69
CA GLN A 764 -22.16 -0.22 -5.30
C GLN A 764 -22.90 -1.57 -5.39
N ASP A 765 -24.18 -1.58 -5.78
CA ASP A 765 -25.05 -2.75 -5.61
C ASP A 765 -24.69 -3.90 -6.57
N TRP A 766 -24.40 -3.55 -7.84
CA TRP A 766 -24.02 -4.50 -8.89
C TRP A 766 -22.67 -5.18 -8.64
N ARG A 767 -21.84 -4.60 -7.76
CA ARG A 767 -20.52 -5.12 -7.39
C ARG A 767 -20.61 -6.26 -6.38
N TRP A 768 -21.53 -6.14 -5.43
CA TRP A 768 -21.60 -7.04 -4.29
C TRP A 768 -22.62 -8.16 -4.47
N GLY A 769 -23.59 -8.00 -5.39
CA GLY A 769 -24.57 -9.03 -5.72
C GLY A 769 -25.31 -9.56 -4.49
N LEU A 770 -25.56 -8.69 -3.50
CA LEU A 770 -26.15 -8.99 -2.20
C LEU A 770 -27.68 -9.07 -2.26
#